data_AF-A0A1V9ET62-F1
#
_entry.id   AF-A0A1V9ET62-F1
#
_cell.length_a   1.000
_cell.length_b   1.000
_cell.length_c   1.000
_cell.angle_alpha   90.00
_cell.angle_beta   90.00
_cell.angle_gamma   90.00
#
_symmetry.space_group_name_H-M   'P 1'
#
loop_
_entity.id
_entity.type
_entity.pdbx_description
1 polymer ?
#
loop_
_entity_poly.entity_id
_entity_poly.type
_entity_poly.pdbx_seq_one_letter_code
_entity_poly.pdbx_strand_id
1 'polypeptide(L)'
;MRLVKQSILYFKEGNSDKVYEIDLCDVGNDKYVVNFRYGRRYSKLKEGSKTPVPVTLADAEKIFNEVEAEKTSKGYSADSAAVAALQASTFTLNTETTIGASFMSMPEGRNKGILQRLYNATQGNISSHRTKWKLSRIIWKAGEYKIPEAAQYIIKLFNNGDLVHQYSCTWALARCGNETNVAALQQIFAEHTSPVIKKIAGAGLLRILQGGEKEQHLKLFIRSLPETIKAAVEANHAGVLDAIADERITNLESHYNWLETLYLLSTEKNWMRAVIKKLLLQAPLKPVYFKHIRAVFKQAELLDDFEITGMLALRFERHPEFFKHTIPAANDRAEVYLPQAKDRINPNTELRKGNSRLAYSQRTRKYLRQRVNRRLQMYGELNSLDYVKLATGILIAYNKSTDFKEAYTTSAYKWNGRNYTTVKTKFPQNAHAVFMHQILSGEHPELKLVNQRVWRIRSEEELLADRRNIVPPANTNDKKGETGLLKKISGIFGKKKEAEQASPPPEAPTTSPVNENGTPFLHLWNKLPQSYVQLLMEAQMDEIHEFAQGGLLAHPQWNEIKGKLDKYACKKLLLSPFDIPAAFGLQITLEKFAGQQADADLVIALLNSRNADARNKGKEWAGQHQQQYLQQSDFIKDLLFATHAGIFNWGLVLIAKSNLTSEIKNAVIGKAIAEYMAFTEMTPENEAIISRVTQALVEYFYSELHQVPLVVIEDLMQHDVPAVLLFGLQVLRLKQQSQGSQQVNRAVLFGLLEHPYEPIREVGLALLNEIDAAILLQNPDEIILCCVSPFRSVRRGIGSVMARLAQKDRSFGEKAADLLMPFLLRKETSEGLHDDVGSLLCNELGNYLQNANKELALNLLYGNYAAAQGVGLVILEKYTDPAQLTIPQVIALGGHENLQVRTWCWNFYKQQAPRIKFEKDAAIKLLDSKWADTRQFAMQFFREQFTENDWTPEALIALADSVKPDIEAYGRELITKFFTTDNGTTYLLKLTQHPSERMQLFATNYLERFAADDVEKIQSLEFYFRSVLTRVNKSRIAKNRIYHFLLTEGRKSEAAAKLIGAILSDVSAIAAIGDKAKCIEVLLQLRSLYEVQTPLLVKEIETR
;
A
#
# COMPACT_ATOMS: atom_id res chain seq x y z
N MET A 1 -38.55 -46.14 23.79
CA MET A 1 -39.40 -44.95 23.99
C MET A 1 -39.63 -44.31 22.63
N ARG A 2 -40.89 -44.22 22.18
CA ARG A 2 -41.30 -43.68 20.87
C ARG A 2 -42.08 -42.39 21.12
N LEU A 3 -41.74 -41.29 20.43
CA LEU A 3 -42.49 -40.04 20.53
C LEU A 3 -43.88 -40.22 19.89
N VAL A 4 -44.92 -39.86 20.63
CA VAL A 4 -46.34 -39.95 20.23
C VAL A 4 -46.88 -38.58 19.86
N LYS A 5 -46.60 -37.56 20.70
CA LYS A 5 -47.06 -36.18 20.51
C LYS A 5 -46.02 -35.21 21.05
N GLN A 6 -45.79 -34.08 20.39
CA GLN A 6 -44.88 -33.03 20.85
C GLN A 6 -45.53 -31.65 20.70
N SER A 7 -45.30 -30.77 21.68
CA SER A 7 -45.64 -29.35 21.61
C SER A 7 -44.42 -28.51 21.96
N ILE A 8 -44.14 -27.48 21.14
CA ILE A 8 -43.03 -26.54 21.37
C ILE A 8 -43.62 -25.14 21.47
N LEU A 9 -43.47 -24.54 22.64
CA LEU A 9 -44.04 -23.25 22.98
C LEU A 9 -42.93 -22.22 23.18
N TYR A 10 -43.14 -21.01 22.68
CA TYR A 10 -42.18 -19.91 22.75
C TYR A 10 -42.71 -18.77 23.61
N PHE A 11 -41.82 -18.12 24.35
CA PHE A 11 -42.14 -16.92 25.13
C PHE A 11 -41.13 -15.83 24.81
N LYS A 12 -41.64 -14.66 24.39
CA LYS A 12 -40.83 -13.50 24.05
C LYS A 12 -41.37 -12.23 24.70
N GLU A 13 -40.63 -11.71 25.68
CA GLU A 13 -40.94 -10.44 26.35
C GLU A 13 -39.62 -9.74 26.73
N GLY A 14 -39.41 -8.51 26.24
CA GLY A 14 -38.15 -7.79 26.39
C GLY A 14 -36.95 -8.57 25.85
N ASN A 15 -35.89 -8.71 26.67
CA ASN A 15 -34.69 -9.50 26.35
C ASN A 15 -34.84 -11.02 26.60
N SER A 16 -36.01 -11.49 27.05
CA SER A 16 -36.26 -12.90 27.31
C SER A 16 -36.76 -13.61 26.05
N ASP A 17 -36.02 -14.61 25.58
CA ASP A 17 -36.40 -15.51 24.48
C ASP A 17 -36.28 -16.97 24.96
N LYS A 18 -37.41 -17.56 25.36
CA LYS A 18 -37.48 -18.88 26.00
C LYS A 18 -38.24 -19.87 25.14
N VAL A 19 -37.81 -21.13 25.20
CA VAL A 19 -38.51 -22.27 24.60
C VAL A 19 -38.91 -23.26 25.70
N TYR A 20 -40.09 -23.84 25.56
CA TYR A 20 -40.61 -24.91 26.41
C TYR A 20 -41.16 -26.02 25.51
N GLU A 21 -40.56 -27.19 25.55
CA GLU A 21 -40.96 -28.34 24.74
C GLU A 21 -41.58 -29.40 25.65
N ILE A 22 -42.67 -30.02 25.21
CA ILE A 22 -43.42 -31.07 25.91
C ILE A 22 -43.49 -32.28 24.97
N ASP A 23 -43.05 -33.44 25.43
CA ASP A 23 -43.00 -34.69 24.66
C ASP A 23 -43.86 -35.75 25.36
N LEU A 24 -44.93 -36.23 24.72
CA LEU A 24 -45.64 -37.46 25.10
C LEU A 24 -44.97 -38.63 24.40
N CYS A 25 -44.42 -39.56 25.16
CA CYS A 25 -43.71 -40.71 24.64
C CYS A 25 -44.31 -42.03 25.13
N ASP A 26 -44.45 -43.00 24.22
CA ASP A 26 -44.76 -44.39 24.48
C ASP A 26 -43.49 -45.13 24.97
N VAL A 27 -43.58 -45.82 26.10
CA VAL A 27 -42.49 -46.63 26.66
C VAL A 27 -42.72 -48.14 26.54
N GLY A 28 -43.80 -48.58 25.89
CA GLY A 28 -44.21 -49.97 25.70
C GLY A 28 -45.21 -50.46 26.75
N ASN A 29 -45.92 -51.54 26.43
CA ASN A 29 -46.98 -52.16 27.27
C ASN A 29 -48.13 -51.20 27.64
N ASP A 30 -48.61 -50.40 26.69
CA ASP A 30 -49.66 -49.38 26.87
C ASP A 30 -49.38 -48.36 27.98
N LYS A 31 -48.09 -48.08 28.22
CA LYS A 31 -47.62 -47.09 29.19
C LYS A 31 -46.92 -45.92 28.50
N TYR A 32 -47.18 -44.72 29.01
CA TYR A 32 -46.76 -43.46 28.41
C TYR A 32 -46.14 -42.54 29.47
N VAL A 33 -45.23 -41.67 29.03
CA VAL A 33 -44.67 -40.61 29.87
C VAL A 33 -44.79 -39.26 29.17
N VAL A 34 -44.95 -38.19 29.95
CA VAL A 34 -44.92 -36.80 29.50
C VAL A 34 -43.66 -36.13 30.02
N ASN A 35 -42.69 -35.92 29.14
CA ASN A 35 -41.44 -35.24 29.43
C ASN A 35 -41.51 -33.77 28.99
N PHE A 36 -40.69 -32.92 29.59
CA PHE A 36 -40.56 -31.53 29.16
C PHE A 36 -39.12 -31.06 29.20
N ARG A 37 -38.79 -30.06 28.37
CA ARG A 37 -37.52 -29.36 28.41
C ARG A 37 -37.70 -27.86 28.22
N TYR A 38 -36.96 -27.06 28.98
CA TYR A 38 -37.12 -25.60 28.94
C TYR A 38 -35.83 -24.83 29.16
N GLY A 39 -35.76 -23.63 28.60
CA GLY A 39 -34.58 -22.78 28.70
C GLY A 39 -34.60 -21.62 27.71
N ARG A 40 -33.46 -20.92 27.58
CA ARG A 40 -33.29 -19.88 26.54
C ARG A 40 -33.17 -20.55 25.17
N ARG A 41 -33.81 -20.00 24.14
CA ARG A 41 -33.73 -20.53 22.78
C ARG A 41 -32.26 -20.62 22.33
N TYR A 42 -31.90 -21.71 21.64
CA TYR A 42 -30.53 -22.03 21.17
C TYR A 42 -29.47 -22.29 22.27
N SER A 43 -29.90 -22.47 23.53
CA SER A 43 -29.02 -22.89 24.63
C SER A 43 -29.32 -24.33 25.07
N LYS A 44 -28.49 -24.88 25.95
CA LYS A 44 -28.75 -26.21 26.55
C LYS A 44 -29.98 -26.13 27.46
N LEU A 45 -31.02 -26.89 27.15
CA LEU A 45 -32.30 -26.89 27.90
C LEU A 45 -32.21 -27.74 29.17
N LYS A 46 -32.97 -27.36 30.20
CA LYS A 46 -33.18 -28.18 31.41
C LYS A 46 -34.35 -29.13 31.16
N GLU A 47 -34.14 -30.40 31.45
CA GLU A 47 -35.10 -31.47 31.16
C GLU A 47 -35.75 -31.99 32.46
N GLY A 48 -36.99 -32.47 32.36
CA GLY A 48 -37.72 -33.09 33.46
C GLY A 48 -38.88 -33.94 32.95
N SER A 49 -39.54 -34.65 33.86
CA SER A 49 -40.73 -35.44 33.54
C SER A 49 -41.90 -35.02 34.43
N LYS A 50 -43.09 -34.89 33.84
CA LYS A 50 -44.35 -34.66 34.57
C LYS A 50 -44.97 -35.96 35.06
N THR A 51 -44.51 -37.09 34.53
CA THR A 51 -44.93 -38.44 34.92
C THR A 51 -43.68 -39.25 35.31
N PRO A 52 -43.20 -39.13 36.56
CA PRO A 52 -42.03 -39.89 37.02
C PRO A 52 -42.21 -41.40 36.92
N VAL A 53 -43.47 -41.86 36.93
CA VAL A 53 -43.87 -43.24 36.65
C VAL A 53 -44.77 -43.25 35.40
N PRO A 54 -44.61 -44.20 34.46
CA PRO A 54 -45.44 -44.28 33.27
C PRO A 54 -46.92 -44.52 33.58
N VAL A 55 -47.81 -43.81 32.87
CA VAL A 55 -49.28 -43.79 33.05
C VAL A 55 -50.00 -44.32 31.80
N THR A 56 -51.33 -44.46 31.85
CA THR A 56 -52.14 -44.84 30.68
C THR A 56 -52.13 -43.74 29.61
N LEU A 57 -52.48 -44.06 28.36
CA LEU A 57 -52.54 -43.06 27.28
C LEU A 57 -53.49 -41.91 27.62
N ALA A 58 -54.69 -42.24 28.15
CA ALA A 58 -55.70 -41.23 28.50
C ALA A 58 -55.19 -40.26 29.58
N ASP A 59 -54.49 -40.78 30.61
CA ASP A 59 -53.89 -39.95 31.64
C ASP A 59 -52.71 -39.13 31.11
N ALA A 60 -51.87 -39.71 30.24
CA ALA A 60 -50.75 -39.00 29.62
C ALA A 60 -51.22 -37.87 28.71
N GLU A 61 -52.28 -38.08 27.91
CA GLU A 61 -52.88 -37.05 27.07
C GLU A 61 -53.49 -35.92 27.90
N LYS A 62 -54.18 -36.26 29.00
CA LYS A 62 -54.71 -35.27 29.93
C LYS A 62 -53.59 -34.41 30.53
N ILE A 63 -52.53 -35.04 31.04
CA ILE A 63 -51.37 -34.34 31.63
C ILE A 63 -50.65 -33.49 30.57
N PHE A 64 -50.48 -34.00 29.36
CA PHE A 64 -49.87 -33.25 28.25
C PHE A 64 -50.65 -31.96 27.95
N ASN A 65 -51.98 -32.08 27.80
CA ASN A 65 -52.84 -30.95 27.49
C ASN A 65 -52.91 -29.94 28.66
N GLU A 66 -52.88 -30.41 29.92
CA GLU A 66 -52.81 -29.53 31.09
C GLU A 66 -51.51 -28.72 31.14
N VAL A 67 -50.36 -29.34 30.82
CA VAL A 67 -49.06 -28.64 30.80
C VAL A 67 -49.00 -27.63 29.66
N GLU A 68 -49.53 -27.98 28.50
CA GLU A 68 -49.65 -27.07 27.36
C GLU A 68 -50.52 -25.85 27.70
N ALA A 69 -51.73 -26.07 28.23
CA ALA A 69 -52.63 -25.00 28.66
C ALA A 69 -52.02 -24.12 29.77
N GLU A 70 -51.33 -24.74 30.74
CA GLU A 70 -50.62 -24.02 31.81
C GLU A 70 -49.58 -23.05 31.21
N LYS A 71 -48.78 -23.49 30.22
CA LYS A 71 -47.76 -22.63 29.60
C LYS A 71 -48.36 -21.59 28.68
N THR A 72 -49.42 -21.92 27.96
CA THR A 72 -50.13 -20.95 27.12
C THR A 72 -50.76 -19.83 27.95
N SER A 73 -51.35 -20.16 29.11
CA SER A 73 -51.86 -19.14 30.05
C SER A 73 -50.76 -18.22 30.61
N LYS A 74 -49.52 -18.70 30.68
CA LYS A 74 -48.33 -17.94 31.12
C LYS A 74 -47.66 -17.15 30.00
N GLY A 75 -48.35 -16.94 28.88
CA GLY A 75 -47.91 -16.11 27.76
C GLY A 75 -47.02 -16.83 26.74
N TYR A 76 -46.86 -18.16 26.84
CA TYR A 76 -46.18 -18.92 25.80
C TYR A 76 -47.14 -19.15 24.61
N SER A 77 -46.68 -18.98 23.38
CA SER A 77 -47.48 -19.26 22.19
C SER A 77 -46.85 -20.35 21.34
N ALA A 78 -47.70 -21.20 20.74
CA ALA A 78 -47.29 -22.07 19.68
C ALA A 78 -47.09 -21.21 18.43
N ASP A 79 -45.83 -21.00 18.03
CA ASP A 79 -45.50 -20.24 16.83
C ASP A 79 -45.93 -21.08 15.61
N SER A 80 -47.03 -20.69 14.97
CA SER A 80 -47.66 -21.41 13.85
C SER A 80 -46.76 -21.49 12.60
N ALA A 81 -45.65 -20.73 12.57
CA ALA A 81 -44.63 -20.81 11.55
C ALA A 81 -43.66 -22.01 11.70
N ALA A 82 -43.65 -22.70 12.85
CA ALA A 82 -42.75 -23.83 13.10
C ALA A 82 -43.37 -25.21 12.84
N VAL A 83 -44.70 -25.32 12.78
CA VAL A 83 -45.39 -26.61 12.53
C VAL A 83 -45.41 -26.99 11.04
N ALA A 84 -45.20 -26.03 10.13
CA ALA A 84 -45.00 -26.30 8.70
C ALA A 84 -43.60 -26.89 8.37
N ALA A 85 -42.66 -26.93 9.32
CA ALA A 85 -41.30 -27.44 9.11
C ALA A 85 -41.10 -28.91 9.55
N LEU A 86 -42.11 -29.56 10.13
CA LEU A 86 -42.06 -30.97 10.54
C LEU A 86 -42.75 -31.95 9.58
N GLN A 87 -43.18 -31.48 8.41
CA GLN A 87 -43.40 -32.32 7.24
C GLN A 87 -42.55 -31.79 6.07
N ALA A 88 -41.24 -31.99 6.14
CA ALA A 88 -40.42 -31.96 4.94
C ALA A 88 -40.85 -33.15 4.07
N SER A 89 -41.74 -32.90 3.11
CA SER A 89 -41.90 -33.78 1.97
C SER A 89 -40.52 -34.01 1.36
N THR A 90 -39.95 -35.20 1.54
CA THR A 90 -38.73 -35.59 0.83
C THR A 90 -39.02 -35.50 -0.65
N PHE A 91 -38.42 -34.50 -1.32
CA PHE A 91 -38.53 -34.34 -2.77
C PHE A 91 -38.22 -35.68 -3.44
N THR A 92 -39.13 -36.12 -4.29
CA THR A 92 -39.01 -37.35 -5.07
C THR A 92 -39.15 -36.97 -6.54
N LEU A 93 -38.11 -37.24 -7.33
CA LEU A 93 -38.15 -36.99 -8.77
C LEU A 93 -39.11 -37.98 -9.44
N ASN A 94 -39.91 -37.53 -10.41
CA ASN A 94 -40.65 -38.47 -11.24
C ASN A 94 -39.64 -39.31 -12.07
N THR A 95 -39.69 -40.63 -11.91
CA THR A 95 -38.78 -41.57 -12.59
C THR A 95 -39.48 -42.47 -13.60
N GLU A 96 -40.69 -42.09 -14.03
CA GLU A 96 -41.36 -42.70 -15.17
C GLU A 96 -40.62 -42.30 -16.45
N THR A 97 -39.59 -43.09 -16.77
CA THR A 97 -38.81 -42.96 -17.99
C THR A 97 -38.56 -44.36 -18.52
N THR A 98 -38.87 -44.57 -19.80
CA THR A 98 -38.59 -45.83 -20.48
C THR A 98 -37.08 -45.99 -20.59
N ILE A 99 -36.53 -47.03 -19.94
CA ILE A 99 -35.10 -47.36 -20.02
C ILE A 99 -34.88 -48.41 -21.12
N GLY A 100 -34.02 -48.12 -22.09
CA GLY A 100 -33.69 -49.02 -23.20
C GLY A 100 -32.21 -49.41 -23.21
N ALA A 101 -31.89 -50.67 -23.47
CA ALA A 101 -30.52 -51.18 -23.49
C ALA A 101 -29.75 -50.87 -24.79
N SER A 102 -29.95 -49.69 -25.37
CA SER A 102 -29.35 -49.27 -26.66
C SER A 102 -27.82 -49.31 -26.67
N PHE A 103 -27.18 -49.22 -25.49
CA PHE A 103 -25.72 -49.32 -25.37
C PHE A 103 -25.17 -50.71 -25.73
N MET A 104 -26.01 -51.76 -25.77
CA MET A 104 -25.55 -53.12 -26.10
C MET A 104 -24.98 -53.23 -27.51
N SER A 105 -25.50 -52.43 -28.46
CA SER A 105 -25.01 -52.37 -29.84
C SER A 105 -23.82 -51.41 -30.03
N MET A 106 -23.40 -50.66 -29.00
CA MET A 106 -22.23 -49.80 -29.09
C MET A 106 -20.92 -50.63 -29.14
N PRO A 107 -19.87 -50.13 -29.82
CA PRO A 107 -18.56 -50.75 -29.79
C PRO A 107 -17.99 -50.80 -28.36
N GLU A 108 -17.15 -51.80 -28.09
CA GLU A 108 -16.46 -51.91 -26.80
C GLU A 108 -15.64 -50.66 -26.51
N GLY A 109 -15.80 -50.12 -25.31
CA GLY A 109 -15.19 -48.85 -24.94
C GLY A 109 -15.69 -48.31 -23.62
N ARG A 110 -15.06 -47.24 -23.17
CA ARG A 110 -15.34 -46.62 -21.86
C ARG A 110 -16.80 -46.20 -21.69
N ASN A 111 -17.41 -45.60 -22.72
CA ASN A 111 -18.79 -45.11 -22.64
C ASN A 111 -19.77 -46.28 -22.48
N LYS A 112 -19.62 -47.34 -23.28
CA LYS A 112 -20.36 -48.60 -23.13
C LYS A 112 -20.22 -49.17 -21.72
N GLY A 113 -19.00 -49.24 -21.20
CA GLY A 113 -18.73 -49.73 -19.85
C GLY A 113 -19.38 -48.90 -18.73
N ILE A 114 -19.55 -47.58 -18.92
CA ILE A 114 -20.28 -46.72 -17.98
C ILE A 114 -21.79 -46.96 -18.08
N LEU A 115 -22.33 -46.97 -19.30
CA LEU A 115 -23.76 -47.18 -19.56
C LEU A 115 -24.22 -48.55 -19.05
N GLN A 116 -23.43 -49.60 -19.28
CA GLN A 116 -23.70 -50.94 -18.76
C GLN A 116 -23.78 -50.98 -17.24
N ARG A 117 -22.90 -50.27 -16.54
CA ARG A 117 -22.93 -50.21 -15.07
C ARG A 117 -24.11 -49.43 -14.54
N LEU A 118 -24.49 -48.34 -15.21
CA LEU A 118 -25.69 -47.58 -14.85
C LEU A 118 -26.95 -48.41 -15.08
N TYR A 119 -27.04 -49.11 -16.21
CA TYR A 119 -28.11 -50.06 -16.50
C TYR A 119 -28.20 -51.14 -15.42
N ASN A 120 -27.09 -51.83 -15.10
CA ASN A 120 -27.07 -52.86 -14.06
C ASN A 120 -27.53 -52.33 -12.69
N ALA A 121 -27.15 -51.10 -12.35
CA ALA A 121 -27.59 -50.45 -11.11
C ALA A 121 -29.12 -50.19 -11.09
N THR A 122 -29.75 -49.89 -12.23
CA THR A 122 -31.23 -49.77 -12.31
C THR A 122 -31.94 -51.09 -12.07
N GLN A 123 -31.27 -52.21 -12.36
CA GLN A 123 -31.77 -53.58 -12.14
C GLN A 123 -31.46 -54.11 -10.72
N GLY A 124 -31.03 -53.25 -9.80
CA GLY A 124 -30.68 -53.63 -8.42
C GLY A 124 -29.29 -54.27 -8.26
N ASN A 125 -28.52 -54.41 -9.34
CA ASN A 125 -27.17 -54.99 -9.29
C ASN A 125 -26.10 -53.91 -9.09
N ILE A 126 -25.88 -53.55 -7.82
CA ILE A 126 -24.94 -52.49 -7.41
C ILE A 126 -23.51 -53.04 -7.23
N SER A 127 -23.34 -54.37 -7.20
CA SER A 127 -22.13 -55.06 -6.78
C SER A 127 -21.41 -55.78 -7.94
N SER A 128 -20.53 -55.08 -8.64
CA SER A 128 -19.45 -55.77 -9.35
C SER A 128 -18.27 -55.91 -8.38
N HIS A 129 -18.08 -57.11 -7.80
CA HIS A 129 -16.90 -57.46 -6.97
C HIS A 129 -15.55 -57.24 -7.68
N ARG A 130 -15.56 -56.87 -8.97
CA ARG A 130 -14.37 -56.64 -9.80
C ARG A 130 -13.94 -55.17 -9.92
N THR A 131 -14.66 -54.17 -9.37
CA THR A 131 -14.26 -52.75 -9.53
C THR A 131 -14.41 -51.88 -8.28
N LYS A 132 -13.45 -50.95 -8.08
CA LYS A 132 -13.33 -50.09 -6.89
C LYS A 132 -14.24 -48.84 -6.86
N TRP A 133 -15.10 -48.59 -7.86
CA TRP A 133 -15.87 -47.34 -7.96
C TRP A 133 -17.29 -47.45 -7.40
N LYS A 134 -17.66 -46.53 -6.49
CA LYS A 134 -19.04 -46.34 -6.01
C LYS A 134 -19.97 -45.85 -7.14
N LEU A 135 -21.28 -46.11 -7.04
CA LEU A 135 -22.28 -45.69 -8.03
C LEU A 135 -22.26 -44.18 -8.31
N SER A 136 -22.17 -43.35 -7.27
CA SER A 136 -22.05 -41.88 -7.42
C SER A 136 -20.83 -41.46 -8.24
N ARG A 137 -19.72 -42.23 -8.18
CA ARG A 137 -18.53 -41.98 -9.01
C ARG A 137 -18.79 -42.37 -10.46
N ILE A 138 -19.56 -43.42 -10.74
CA ILE A 138 -19.95 -43.83 -12.09
C ILE A 138 -20.86 -42.76 -12.72
N ILE A 139 -21.86 -42.29 -11.97
CA ILE A 139 -22.75 -41.18 -12.39
C ILE A 139 -21.94 -39.91 -12.67
N TRP A 140 -21.01 -39.55 -11.77
CA TRP A 140 -20.11 -38.42 -11.99
C TRP A 140 -19.30 -38.58 -13.28
N LYS A 141 -18.78 -39.79 -13.56
CA LYS A 141 -18.03 -40.08 -14.79
C LYS A 141 -18.90 -39.96 -16.04
N ALA A 142 -20.18 -40.32 -15.99
CA ALA A 142 -21.10 -40.14 -17.11
C ALA A 142 -21.26 -38.66 -17.49
N GLY A 143 -21.44 -37.77 -16.50
CA GLY A 143 -21.47 -36.33 -16.74
C GLY A 143 -20.12 -35.73 -17.12
N GLU A 144 -19.02 -36.24 -16.55
CA GLU A 144 -17.67 -35.79 -16.87
C GLU A 144 -17.30 -36.09 -18.33
N TYR A 145 -17.75 -37.22 -18.86
CA TYR A 145 -17.60 -37.61 -20.27
C TYR A 145 -18.77 -37.17 -21.17
N LYS A 146 -19.73 -36.39 -20.65
CA LYS A 146 -20.89 -35.84 -21.39
C LYS A 146 -21.66 -36.91 -22.18
N ILE A 147 -21.95 -38.08 -21.58
CA ILE A 147 -22.60 -39.21 -22.26
C ILE A 147 -24.13 -39.01 -22.29
N PRO A 148 -24.76 -38.65 -23.42
CA PRO A 148 -26.18 -38.28 -23.44
C PRO A 148 -27.10 -39.45 -23.08
N GLU A 149 -26.75 -40.68 -23.46
CA GLU A 149 -27.56 -41.88 -23.25
C GLU A 149 -27.64 -42.29 -21.78
N ALA A 150 -26.76 -41.75 -20.92
CA ALA A 150 -26.75 -42.02 -19.50
C ALA A 150 -27.94 -41.37 -18.75
N ALA A 151 -28.55 -40.34 -19.36
CA ALA A 151 -29.67 -39.57 -18.83
C ALA A 151 -30.79 -40.43 -18.22
N GLN A 152 -31.35 -41.33 -19.03
CA GLN A 152 -32.47 -42.21 -18.66
C GLN A 152 -32.16 -43.05 -17.41
N TYR A 153 -30.93 -43.53 -17.26
CA TYR A 153 -30.52 -44.33 -16.11
C TYR A 153 -30.31 -43.46 -14.88
N ILE A 154 -29.74 -42.27 -15.05
CA ILE A 154 -29.48 -41.33 -13.95
C ILE A 154 -30.80 -40.81 -13.36
N ILE A 155 -31.80 -40.51 -14.19
CA ILE A 155 -33.15 -40.15 -13.74
C ILE A 155 -33.74 -41.28 -12.90
N LYS A 156 -33.69 -42.52 -13.40
CA LYS A 156 -34.20 -43.70 -12.68
C LYS A 156 -33.51 -43.92 -11.33
N LEU A 157 -32.21 -43.61 -11.24
CA LEU A 157 -31.40 -43.80 -10.04
C LEU A 157 -31.43 -42.60 -9.09
N PHE A 158 -32.10 -41.49 -9.42
CA PHE A 158 -32.02 -40.24 -8.66
C PHE A 158 -32.42 -40.40 -7.19
N ASN A 159 -33.54 -41.09 -6.95
CA ASN A 159 -34.12 -41.25 -5.61
C ASN A 159 -33.40 -42.31 -4.74
N ASN A 160 -32.40 -43.04 -5.28
CA ASN A 160 -31.80 -44.21 -4.63
C ASN A 160 -30.69 -43.89 -3.62
N GLY A 161 -30.44 -42.61 -3.30
CA GLY A 161 -29.29 -42.22 -2.48
C GLY A 161 -29.49 -40.92 -1.71
N ASP A 162 -28.45 -40.53 -0.98
CA ASP A 162 -28.41 -39.32 -0.15
C ASP A 162 -28.31 -38.03 -1.00
N LEU A 163 -28.25 -36.87 -0.33
CA LEU A 163 -28.10 -35.56 -0.99
C LEU A 163 -26.83 -35.47 -1.86
N VAL A 164 -25.75 -36.20 -1.53
CA VAL A 164 -24.51 -36.19 -2.33
C VAL A 164 -24.73 -36.95 -3.64
N HIS A 165 -25.44 -38.08 -3.57
CA HIS A 165 -25.88 -38.84 -4.73
C HIS A 165 -26.82 -38.02 -5.62
N GLN A 166 -27.87 -37.41 -5.06
CA GLN A 166 -28.80 -36.53 -5.80
C GLN A 166 -28.09 -35.35 -6.46
N TYR A 167 -27.11 -34.73 -5.77
CA TYR A 167 -26.25 -33.71 -6.36
C TYR A 167 -25.43 -34.25 -7.54
N SER A 168 -24.83 -35.44 -7.40
CA SER A 168 -24.10 -36.09 -8.51
C SER A 168 -24.99 -36.41 -9.70
N CYS A 169 -26.22 -36.89 -9.46
CA CYS A 169 -27.22 -37.11 -10.50
C CYS A 169 -27.57 -35.81 -11.22
N THR A 170 -27.95 -34.76 -10.47
CA THR A 170 -28.31 -33.45 -11.05
C THR A 170 -27.17 -32.86 -11.88
N TRP A 171 -25.95 -32.89 -11.35
CA TRP A 171 -24.76 -32.41 -12.05
C TRP A 171 -24.49 -33.22 -13.33
N ALA A 172 -24.64 -34.56 -13.27
CA ALA A 172 -24.45 -35.41 -14.43
C ALA A 172 -25.54 -35.19 -15.49
N LEU A 173 -26.81 -35.08 -15.11
CA LEU A 173 -27.93 -34.76 -16.02
C LEU A 173 -27.69 -33.43 -16.75
N ALA A 174 -27.30 -32.39 -16.01
CA ALA A 174 -26.95 -31.10 -16.59
C ALA A 174 -25.81 -31.19 -17.64
N ARG A 175 -24.86 -32.13 -17.46
CA ARG A 175 -23.71 -32.30 -18.36
C ARG A 175 -23.95 -33.24 -19.53
N CYS A 176 -24.80 -34.26 -19.36
CA CYS A 176 -25.18 -35.20 -20.41
C CYS A 176 -25.96 -34.49 -21.54
N GLY A 177 -26.62 -33.35 -21.24
CA GLY A 177 -27.05 -32.37 -22.25
C GLY A 177 -28.02 -32.90 -23.31
N ASN A 178 -29.08 -33.58 -22.88
CA ASN A 178 -30.11 -34.18 -23.73
C ASN A 178 -31.49 -33.55 -23.41
N GLU A 179 -32.37 -33.36 -24.40
CA GLU A 179 -33.75 -32.86 -24.20
C GLU A 179 -34.54 -33.69 -23.19
N THR A 180 -34.27 -35.00 -23.13
CA THR A 180 -34.85 -35.92 -22.13
C THR A 180 -34.55 -35.52 -20.68
N ASN A 181 -33.55 -34.66 -20.43
CA ASN A 181 -33.20 -34.17 -19.11
C ASN A 181 -34.03 -32.94 -18.69
N VAL A 182 -34.67 -32.23 -19.64
CA VAL A 182 -35.26 -30.91 -19.39
C VAL A 182 -36.35 -30.99 -18.33
N ALA A 183 -37.32 -31.90 -18.49
CA ALA A 183 -38.42 -32.06 -17.54
C ALA A 183 -37.91 -32.42 -16.13
N ALA A 184 -36.94 -33.34 -16.05
CA ALA A 184 -36.33 -33.72 -14.77
C ALA A 184 -35.60 -32.53 -14.11
N LEU A 185 -34.81 -31.77 -14.87
CA LEU A 185 -34.08 -30.61 -14.34
C LEU A 185 -35.02 -29.45 -13.97
N GLN A 186 -36.11 -29.23 -14.72
CA GLN A 186 -37.16 -28.26 -14.38
C GLN A 186 -37.84 -28.63 -13.06
N GLN A 187 -38.22 -29.90 -12.89
CA GLN A 187 -38.82 -30.39 -11.64
C GLN A 187 -37.84 -30.20 -10.46
N ILE A 188 -36.57 -30.60 -10.62
CA ILE A 188 -35.54 -30.40 -9.60
C ILE A 188 -35.37 -28.91 -9.28
N PHE A 189 -35.33 -28.04 -10.29
CA PHE A 189 -35.16 -26.60 -10.10
C PHE A 189 -36.33 -25.95 -9.37
N ALA A 190 -37.57 -26.38 -9.64
CA ALA A 190 -38.77 -25.82 -9.04
C ALA A 190 -39.02 -26.35 -7.61
N GLU A 191 -38.86 -27.65 -7.38
CA GLU A 191 -39.44 -28.34 -6.21
C GLU A 191 -38.40 -28.83 -5.20
N HIS A 192 -37.14 -29.04 -5.59
CA HIS A 192 -36.15 -29.68 -4.70
C HIS A 192 -35.83 -28.83 -3.46
N THR A 193 -35.78 -29.45 -2.27
CA THR A 193 -35.59 -28.74 -0.99
C THR A 193 -34.19 -28.14 -0.80
N SER A 194 -33.14 -28.81 -1.29
CA SER A 194 -31.75 -28.31 -1.27
C SER A 194 -31.49 -27.15 -2.25
N PRO A 195 -31.10 -25.95 -1.77
CA PRO A 195 -30.77 -24.81 -2.63
C PRO A 195 -29.58 -25.06 -3.56
N VAL A 196 -28.61 -25.88 -3.13
CA VAL A 196 -27.42 -26.20 -3.93
C VAL A 196 -27.80 -27.05 -5.14
N ILE A 197 -28.71 -28.01 -4.96
CA ILE A 197 -29.18 -28.89 -6.03
C ILE A 197 -30.06 -28.10 -7.01
N LYS A 198 -30.98 -27.26 -6.51
CA LYS A 198 -31.76 -26.31 -7.33
C LYS A 198 -30.85 -25.46 -8.22
N LYS A 199 -29.81 -24.84 -7.65
CA LYS A 199 -28.89 -23.98 -8.40
C LYS A 199 -28.12 -24.71 -9.51
N ILE A 200 -27.75 -25.97 -9.30
CA ILE A 200 -27.10 -26.77 -10.34
C ILE A 200 -28.09 -27.15 -11.45
N ALA A 201 -29.34 -27.50 -11.09
CA ALA A 201 -30.38 -27.78 -12.06
C ALA A 201 -30.70 -26.55 -12.92
N GLY A 202 -30.90 -25.39 -12.28
CA GLY A 202 -31.14 -24.11 -12.96
C GLY A 202 -29.99 -23.70 -13.88
N ALA A 203 -28.73 -23.86 -13.45
CA ALA A 203 -27.59 -23.64 -14.32
C ALA A 203 -27.56 -24.64 -15.49
N GLY A 204 -27.82 -25.93 -15.23
CA GLY A 204 -27.89 -26.97 -16.27
C GLY A 204 -28.94 -26.70 -17.34
N LEU A 205 -30.10 -26.14 -16.97
CA LEU A 205 -31.15 -25.75 -17.91
C LEU A 205 -30.69 -24.69 -18.91
N LEU A 206 -29.84 -23.73 -18.52
CA LEU A 206 -29.29 -22.73 -19.46
C LEU A 206 -28.43 -23.35 -20.56
N ARG A 207 -27.88 -24.55 -20.33
CA ARG A 207 -27.11 -25.28 -21.33
C ARG A 207 -28.00 -26.01 -22.35
N ILE A 208 -29.20 -26.42 -21.94
CA ILE A 208 -30.06 -27.33 -22.72
C ILE A 208 -31.21 -26.58 -23.39
N LEU A 209 -31.83 -25.62 -22.70
CA LEU A 209 -32.94 -24.83 -23.23
C LEU A 209 -32.49 -23.93 -24.39
N GLN A 210 -33.38 -23.72 -25.35
CA GLN A 210 -33.18 -22.85 -26.50
C GLN A 210 -34.37 -21.90 -26.70
N GLY A 211 -34.18 -20.83 -27.49
CA GLY A 211 -35.25 -19.90 -27.88
C GLY A 211 -36.05 -19.32 -26.71
N GLY A 212 -37.38 -19.29 -26.85
CA GLY A 212 -38.29 -18.68 -25.87
C GLY A 212 -38.28 -19.33 -24.49
N GLU A 213 -38.04 -20.63 -24.39
CA GLU A 213 -37.95 -21.34 -23.09
C GLU A 213 -36.72 -20.89 -22.29
N LYS A 214 -35.59 -20.66 -22.98
CA LYS A 214 -34.37 -20.14 -22.37
C LYS A 214 -34.59 -18.72 -21.83
N GLU A 215 -35.26 -17.87 -22.61
CA GLU A 215 -35.59 -16.50 -22.19
C GLU A 215 -36.54 -16.48 -20.99
N GLN A 216 -37.55 -17.36 -20.95
CA GLN A 216 -38.41 -17.52 -19.78
C GLN A 216 -37.63 -17.95 -18.54
N HIS A 217 -36.68 -18.88 -18.69
CA HIS A 217 -35.81 -19.32 -17.60
C HIS A 217 -34.89 -18.19 -17.09
N LEU A 218 -34.34 -17.36 -17.99
CA LEU A 218 -33.57 -16.16 -17.61
C LEU A 218 -34.42 -15.16 -16.82
N LYS A 219 -35.70 -14.97 -17.18
CA LYS A 219 -36.62 -14.10 -16.43
C LYS A 219 -36.84 -14.58 -15.00
N LEU A 220 -36.82 -15.90 -14.75
CA LEU A 220 -36.88 -16.43 -13.37
C LEU A 220 -35.66 -16.01 -12.55
N PHE A 221 -34.47 -16.01 -13.15
CA PHE A 221 -33.26 -15.50 -12.50
C PHE A 221 -33.34 -14.00 -12.24
N ILE A 222 -33.78 -13.19 -13.21
CA ILE A 222 -33.93 -11.73 -13.03
C ILE A 222 -34.91 -11.42 -11.88
N ARG A 223 -36.05 -12.11 -11.83
CA ARG A 223 -37.05 -11.94 -10.75
C ARG A 223 -36.53 -12.30 -9.36
N SER A 224 -35.49 -13.13 -9.28
CA SER A 224 -34.87 -13.52 -8.00
C SER A 224 -33.83 -12.53 -7.48
N LEU A 225 -33.46 -11.51 -8.28
CA LEU A 225 -32.49 -10.50 -7.89
C LEU A 225 -33.11 -9.48 -6.91
N PRO A 226 -32.32 -8.89 -5.99
CA PRO A 226 -32.74 -7.74 -5.20
C PRO A 226 -33.16 -6.57 -6.10
N GLU A 227 -34.16 -5.78 -5.70
CA GLU A 227 -34.80 -4.78 -6.57
C GLU A 227 -33.80 -3.77 -7.17
N THR A 228 -32.79 -3.33 -6.41
CA THR A 228 -31.77 -2.40 -6.92
C THR A 228 -30.90 -3.02 -8.03
N ILE A 229 -30.52 -4.28 -7.87
CA ILE A 229 -29.73 -5.02 -8.88
C ILE A 229 -30.62 -5.37 -10.07
N LYS A 230 -31.87 -5.78 -9.83
CA LYS A 230 -32.85 -6.11 -10.85
C LYS A 230 -33.11 -4.92 -11.79
N ALA A 231 -33.34 -3.73 -11.24
CA ALA A 231 -33.56 -2.51 -12.02
C ALA A 231 -32.36 -2.19 -12.94
N ALA A 232 -31.13 -2.32 -12.44
CA ALA A 232 -29.92 -2.10 -13.24
C ALA A 232 -29.77 -3.13 -14.39
N VAL A 233 -30.13 -4.39 -14.12
CA VAL A 233 -30.10 -5.47 -15.13
C VAL A 233 -31.20 -5.28 -16.18
N GLU A 234 -32.41 -4.89 -15.79
CA GLU A 234 -33.52 -4.62 -16.72
C GLU A 234 -33.24 -3.39 -17.61
N ALA A 235 -32.53 -2.38 -17.08
CA ALA A 235 -32.11 -1.20 -17.82
C ALA A 235 -30.84 -1.39 -18.68
N ASN A 236 -30.14 -2.52 -18.58
CA ASN A 236 -28.82 -2.75 -19.19
C ASN A 236 -27.75 -1.69 -18.80
N HIS A 237 -27.81 -1.13 -17.59
CA HIS A 237 -26.90 -0.09 -17.13
C HIS A 237 -25.67 -0.69 -16.42
N ALA A 238 -24.60 -0.94 -17.17
CA ALA A 238 -23.36 -1.54 -16.65
C ALA A 238 -22.72 -0.72 -15.51
N GLY A 239 -22.63 0.61 -15.66
CA GLY A 239 -22.03 1.48 -14.64
C GLY A 239 -22.80 1.48 -13.32
N VAL A 240 -24.14 1.47 -13.38
CA VAL A 240 -24.98 1.38 -12.17
C VAL A 240 -24.82 0.03 -11.49
N LEU A 241 -24.80 -1.06 -12.27
CA LEU A 241 -24.60 -2.41 -11.72
C LEU A 241 -23.21 -2.54 -11.05
N ASP A 242 -22.18 -1.96 -11.66
CA ASP A 242 -20.81 -1.93 -11.14
C ASP A 242 -20.72 -1.11 -9.84
N ALA A 243 -21.32 0.08 -9.80
CA ALA A 243 -21.38 0.91 -8.60
C ALA A 243 -22.10 0.20 -7.43
N ILE A 244 -23.25 -0.44 -7.68
CA ILE A 244 -23.98 -1.23 -6.65
C ILE A 244 -23.11 -2.39 -6.15
N ALA A 245 -22.39 -3.06 -7.04
CA ALA A 245 -21.50 -4.15 -6.69
C ALA A 245 -20.32 -3.68 -5.81
N ASP A 246 -19.66 -2.59 -6.20
CA ASP A 246 -18.53 -1.99 -5.47
C ASP A 246 -18.97 -1.46 -4.10
N GLU A 247 -20.11 -0.79 -4.01
CA GLU A 247 -20.69 -0.30 -2.76
C GLU A 247 -20.93 -1.46 -1.78
N ARG A 248 -21.58 -2.54 -2.23
CA ARG A 248 -21.89 -3.71 -1.38
C ARG A 248 -20.65 -4.45 -0.91
N ILE A 249 -19.57 -4.50 -1.70
CA ILE A 249 -18.30 -5.06 -1.26
C ILE A 249 -17.67 -4.16 -0.19
N THR A 250 -17.65 -2.85 -0.43
CA THR A 250 -17.05 -1.84 0.44
C THR A 250 -17.75 -1.78 1.80
N ASN A 251 -19.09 -1.86 1.80
CA ASN A 251 -19.92 -1.88 3.01
C ASN A 251 -19.91 -3.22 3.76
N LEU A 252 -19.13 -4.22 3.30
CA LEU A 252 -18.98 -5.53 3.94
C LEU A 252 -20.32 -6.24 4.22
N GLU A 253 -21.27 -6.16 3.27
CA GLU A 253 -22.57 -6.81 3.42
C GLU A 253 -22.44 -8.31 3.71
N SER A 254 -23.41 -8.87 4.42
CA SER A 254 -23.36 -10.28 4.87
C SER A 254 -23.94 -11.29 3.87
N HIS A 255 -24.57 -10.83 2.78
CA HIS A 255 -25.35 -11.67 1.86
C HIS A 255 -25.08 -11.36 0.37
N TYR A 256 -24.44 -12.30 -0.34
CA TYR A 256 -24.15 -12.21 -1.80
C TYR A 256 -24.81 -13.35 -2.60
N ASN A 257 -26.00 -13.77 -2.19
CA ASN A 257 -26.78 -14.83 -2.85
C ASN A 257 -27.16 -14.51 -4.31
N TRP A 258 -27.06 -13.25 -4.72
CA TRP A 258 -27.28 -12.76 -6.09
C TRP A 258 -26.07 -12.93 -7.02
N LEU A 259 -24.85 -13.11 -6.49
CA LEU A 259 -23.62 -13.19 -7.32
C LEU A 259 -23.67 -14.38 -8.30
N GLU A 260 -24.17 -15.52 -7.83
CA GLU A 260 -24.31 -16.73 -8.66
C GLU A 260 -25.35 -16.50 -9.77
N THR A 261 -26.45 -15.82 -9.45
CA THR A 261 -27.49 -15.47 -10.42
C THR A 261 -26.96 -14.50 -11.47
N LEU A 262 -26.23 -13.46 -11.08
CA LEU A 262 -25.62 -12.53 -12.02
C LEU A 262 -24.58 -13.20 -12.92
N TYR A 263 -23.80 -14.14 -12.38
CA TYR A 263 -22.91 -14.96 -13.19
C TYR A 263 -23.67 -15.75 -14.26
N LEU A 264 -24.76 -16.44 -13.88
CA LEU A 264 -25.59 -17.19 -14.83
C LEU A 264 -26.23 -16.29 -15.88
N LEU A 265 -26.67 -15.08 -15.51
CA LEU A 265 -27.19 -14.11 -16.49
C LEU A 265 -26.08 -13.65 -17.45
N SER A 266 -24.86 -13.49 -16.97
CA SER A 266 -23.71 -13.06 -17.78
C SER A 266 -23.27 -14.08 -18.84
N THR A 267 -23.74 -15.33 -18.77
CA THR A 267 -23.46 -16.32 -19.83
C THR A 267 -24.25 -16.06 -21.10
N GLU A 268 -25.35 -15.31 -20.99
CA GLU A 268 -26.23 -14.94 -22.11
C GLU A 268 -26.23 -13.44 -22.40
N LYS A 269 -25.95 -12.61 -21.38
CA LYS A 269 -25.90 -11.15 -21.49
C LYS A 269 -24.45 -10.65 -21.47
N ASN A 270 -23.84 -10.57 -22.65
CA ASN A 270 -22.42 -10.25 -22.83
C ASN A 270 -21.97 -8.93 -22.16
N TRP A 271 -22.84 -7.91 -22.11
CA TRP A 271 -22.52 -6.63 -21.49
C TRP A 271 -22.21 -6.76 -19.98
N MET A 272 -22.77 -7.76 -19.30
CA MET A 272 -22.54 -8.00 -17.87
C MET A 272 -21.16 -8.61 -17.61
N ARG A 273 -20.54 -9.23 -18.63
CA ARG A 273 -19.38 -10.10 -18.46
C ARG A 273 -18.20 -9.41 -17.79
N ALA A 274 -17.90 -8.19 -18.23
CA ALA A 274 -16.83 -7.38 -17.66
C ALA A 274 -17.06 -7.07 -16.16
N VAL A 275 -18.28 -6.63 -15.82
CA VAL A 275 -18.70 -6.34 -14.43
C VAL A 275 -18.55 -7.58 -13.55
N ILE A 276 -18.99 -8.75 -14.02
CA ILE A 276 -18.88 -10.00 -13.24
C ILE A 276 -17.43 -10.45 -13.09
N LYS A 277 -16.58 -10.30 -14.10
CA LYS A 277 -15.14 -10.58 -13.98
C LYS A 277 -14.49 -9.69 -12.93
N LYS A 278 -14.72 -8.38 -12.99
CA LYS A 278 -14.23 -7.39 -12.01
C LYS A 278 -14.67 -7.77 -10.59
N LEU A 279 -15.98 -8.00 -10.41
CA LEU A 279 -16.58 -8.41 -9.13
C LEU A 279 -15.96 -9.70 -8.58
N LEU A 280 -15.77 -10.72 -9.42
CA LEU A 280 -15.15 -11.99 -9.03
C LEU A 280 -13.66 -11.86 -8.72
N LEU A 281 -12.96 -10.85 -9.23
CA LEU A 281 -11.54 -10.57 -8.92
C LEU A 281 -11.37 -9.72 -7.67
N GLN A 282 -12.27 -8.79 -7.39
CA GLN A 282 -12.26 -7.93 -6.20
C GLN A 282 -12.78 -8.64 -4.95
N ALA A 283 -13.84 -9.44 -5.06
CA ALA A 283 -14.50 -10.07 -3.90
C ALA A 283 -13.52 -10.93 -3.08
N PRO A 284 -13.29 -10.67 -1.77
CA PRO A 284 -12.24 -11.34 -1.00
C PRO A 284 -12.40 -12.87 -0.92
N LEU A 285 -11.30 -13.63 -0.92
CA LEU A 285 -11.34 -15.08 -0.65
C LEU A 285 -11.44 -15.37 0.86
N LYS A 286 -12.50 -14.84 1.50
CA LYS A 286 -12.78 -14.86 2.94
C LYS A 286 -14.19 -15.41 3.22
N PRO A 287 -14.60 -15.64 4.50
CA PRO A 287 -16.00 -15.95 4.83
C PRO A 287 -16.98 -14.97 4.19
N VAL A 288 -18.26 -15.37 4.08
CA VAL A 288 -19.30 -14.64 3.35
C VAL A 288 -19.13 -14.70 1.82
N TYR A 289 -18.00 -14.28 1.27
CA TYR A 289 -17.74 -14.18 -0.17
C TYR A 289 -17.38 -15.52 -0.81
N PHE A 290 -16.42 -16.24 -0.22
CA PHE A 290 -15.78 -17.39 -0.87
C PHE A 290 -16.77 -18.52 -1.19
N LYS A 291 -17.85 -18.68 -0.41
CA LYS A 291 -18.88 -19.69 -0.68
C LYS A 291 -19.53 -19.47 -2.05
N HIS A 292 -19.76 -18.21 -2.42
CA HIS A 292 -20.36 -17.80 -3.69
C HIS A 292 -19.36 -17.88 -4.83
N ILE A 293 -18.12 -17.41 -4.63
CA ILE A 293 -17.03 -17.56 -5.63
C ILE A 293 -16.79 -19.04 -5.97
N ARG A 294 -16.80 -19.92 -4.97
CA ARG A 294 -16.69 -21.36 -5.17
C ARG A 294 -17.91 -21.95 -5.89
N ALA A 295 -19.11 -21.42 -5.66
CA ALA A 295 -20.31 -21.85 -6.36
C ALA A 295 -20.25 -21.43 -7.84
N VAL A 296 -19.88 -20.18 -8.12
CA VAL A 296 -19.63 -19.68 -9.48
C VAL A 296 -18.56 -20.51 -10.18
N PHE A 297 -17.42 -20.80 -9.54
CA PHE A 297 -16.39 -21.68 -10.11
C PHE A 297 -16.94 -23.04 -10.53
N LYS A 298 -17.80 -23.66 -9.70
CA LYS A 298 -18.43 -24.95 -10.02
C LYS A 298 -19.48 -24.84 -11.13
N GLN A 299 -20.20 -23.73 -11.22
CA GLN A 299 -21.17 -23.47 -12.29
C GLN A 299 -20.44 -23.20 -13.61
N ALA A 300 -19.35 -22.43 -13.60
CA ALA A 300 -18.48 -22.24 -14.77
C ALA A 300 -17.92 -23.56 -15.28
N GLU A 301 -17.44 -24.41 -14.37
CA GLU A 301 -17.01 -25.78 -14.69
C GLU A 301 -18.13 -26.69 -15.22
N LEU A 302 -19.39 -26.44 -14.83
CA LEU A 302 -20.57 -27.17 -15.32
C LEU A 302 -20.91 -26.74 -16.75
N LEU A 303 -20.86 -25.43 -17.00
CA LEU A 303 -21.24 -24.79 -18.25
C LEU A 303 -20.15 -24.82 -19.33
N ASP A 304 -18.95 -25.32 -19.02
CA ASP A 304 -17.75 -25.21 -19.88
C ASP A 304 -17.34 -23.75 -20.14
N ASP A 305 -17.57 -22.88 -19.16
CA ASP A 305 -17.10 -21.50 -19.18
C ASP A 305 -15.61 -21.45 -18.81
N PHE A 306 -14.77 -21.66 -19.82
CA PHE A 306 -13.33 -21.77 -19.66
C PHE A 306 -12.65 -20.46 -19.28
N GLU A 307 -13.23 -19.32 -19.65
CA GLU A 307 -12.73 -17.99 -19.29
C GLU A 307 -12.81 -17.79 -17.77
N ILE A 308 -14.00 -17.93 -17.18
CA ILE A 308 -14.18 -17.74 -15.72
C ILE A 308 -13.51 -18.86 -14.94
N THR A 309 -13.53 -20.09 -15.46
CA THR A 309 -12.82 -21.22 -14.84
C THR A 309 -11.31 -20.96 -14.81
N GLY A 310 -10.73 -20.47 -15.90
CA GLY A 310 -9.30 -20.16 -16.01
C GLY A 310 -8.89 -18.99 -15.11
N MET A 311 -9.68 -17.91 -15.12
CA MET A 311 -9.49 -16.75 -14.26
C MET A 311 -9.50 -17.13 -12.77
N LEU A 312 -10.50 -17.90 -12.33
CA LEU A 312 -10.58 -18.34 -10.93
C LEU A 312 -9.52 -19.39 -10.59
N ALA A 313 -9.14 -20.27 -11.54
CA ALA A 313 -8.04 -21.21 -11.35
C ALA A 313 -6.73 -20.48 -11.03
N LEU A 314 -6.41 -19.43 -11.80
CA LEU A 314 -5.25 -18.60 -11.51
C LEU A 314 -5.40 -17.88 -10.17
N ARG A 315 -6.57 -17.29 -9.90
CA ARG A 315 -6.82 -16.63 -8.60
C ARG A 315 -6.56 -17.57 -7.43
N PHE A 316 -6.95 -18.84 -7.53
CA PHE A 316 -6.66 -19.85 -6.50
C PHE A 316 -5.17 -20.21 -6.42
N GLU A 317 -4.45 -20.17 -7.53
CA GLU A 317 -3.00 -20.35 -7.52
C GLU A 317 -2.27 -19.19 -6.87
N ARG A 318 -2.62 -17.94 -7.18
CA ARG A 318 -1.84 -16.77 -6.81
C ARG A 318 -2.23 -16.19 -5.46
N HIS A 319 -3.51 -16.19 -5.12
CA HIS A 319 -3.98 -15.66 -3.84
C HIS A 319 -3.65 -16.60 -2.67
N PRO A 320 -3.03 -16.11 -1.58
CA PRO A 320 -2.72 -16.91 -0.41
C PRO A 320 -3.99 -17.39 0.30
N GLU A 321 -3.89 -18.50 1.03
CA GLU A 321 -4.97 -18.97 1.89
C GLU A 321 -5.35 -17.95 2.98
N PHE A 322 -6.62 -17.95 3.39
CA PHE A 322 -7.09 -17.10 4.49
C PHE A 322 -6.56 -17.59 5.85
N PHE A 323 -6.43 -18.90 6.02
CA PHE A 323 -5.85 -19.51 7.22
C PHE A 323 -5.20 -20.87 6.92
N LYS A 324 -4.29 -21.30 7.82
CA LYS A 324 -3.66 -22.63 7.76
C LYS A 324 -4.39 -23.61 8.67
N HIS A 325 -4.97 -24.65 8.07
CA HIS A 325 -5.61 -25.76 8.78
C HIS A 325 -4.55 -26.79 9.23
N THR A 326 -4.08 -26.69 10.46
CA THR A 326 -3.03 -27.56 11.03
C THR A 326 -3.58 -28.84 11.67
N ILE A 327 -4.84 -28.83 12.11
CA ILE A 327 -5.45 -29.98 12.81
C ILE A 327 -5.80 -31.12 11.83
N PRO A 328 -5.42 -32.38 12.08
CA PRO A 328 -5.87 -33.54 11.31
C PRO A 328 -7.41 -33.70 11.32
N ALA A 329 -7.98 -34.31 10.27
CA ALA A 329 -9.44 -34.44 10.16
C ALA A 329 -10.08 -35.36 11.21
N ALA A 330 -9.29 -36.27 11.81
CA ALA A 330 -9.77 -37.22 12.82
C ALA A 330 -9.80 -36.67 14.26
N ASN A 331 -9.31 -35.44 14.48
CA ASN A 331 -9.20 -34.88 15.82
C ASN A 331 -10.22 -33.75 16.02
N ASP A 332 -11.41 -34.12 16.50
CA ASP A 332 -12.52 -33.20 16.75
C ASP A 332 -12.43 -32.47 18.10
N ARG A 333 -11.46 -32.84 18.98
CA ARG A 333 -11.26 -32.22 20.30
C ARG A 333 -10.15 -31.17 20.37
N ALA A 334 -9.22 -31.17 19.41
CA ALA A 334 -8.13 -30.20 19.40
C ALA A 334 -8.58 -28.81 18.93
N GLU A 335 -8.11 -27.76 19.59
CA GLU A 335 -8.35 -26.37 19.22
C GLU A 335 -7.04 -25.63 18.99
N VAL A 336 -7.04 -24.75 17.98
CA VAL A 336 -5.90 -23.90 17.64
C VAL A 336 -6.37 -22.46 17.65
N TYR A 337 -5.54 -21.55 18.17
CA TYR A 337 -5.80 -20.13 18.08
C TYR A 337 -5.68 -19.67 16.62
N LEU A 338 -6.75 -19.09 16.08
CA LEU A 338 -6.78 -18.54 14.74
C LEU A 338 -7.01 -17.02 14.80
N PRO A 339 -6.01 -16.18 14.46
CA PRO A 339 -6.14 -14.73 14.50
C PRO A 339 -7.32 -14.20 13.69
N GLN A 340 -7.64 -14.87 12.57
CA GLN A 340 -8.74 -14.51 11.68
C GLN A 340 -10.12 -14.65 12.34
N ALA A 341 -10.28 -15.61 13.25
CA ALA A 341 -11.50 -15.81 14.03
C ALA A 341 -11.46 -15.10 15.40
N LYS A 342 -10.28 -14.59 15.80
CA LYS A 342 -9.96 -14.02 17.13
C LYS A 342 -10.31 -14.96 18.29
N ASP A 343 -10.08 -16.27 18.08
CA ASP A 343 -10.61 -17.30 18.97
C ASP A 343 -9.81 -18.61 18.88
N ARG A 344 -9.90 -19.44 19.93
CA ARG A 344 -9.42 -20.83 19.92
C ARG A 344 -10.57 -21.73 19.51
N ILE A 345 -10.46 -22.30 18.32
CA ILE A 345 -11.53 -23.12 17.75
C ILE A 345 -10.94 -24.34 17.05
N ASN A 346 -11.76 -25.39 16.93
CA ASN A 346 -11.44 -26.49 16.03
C ASN A 346 -11.90 -26.16 14.60
N PRO A 347 -10.98 -25.98 13.63
CA PRO A 347 -11.36 -25.59 12.27
C PRO A 347 -12.23 -26.63 11.55
N ASN A 348 -12.12 -27.93 11.89
CA ASN A 348 -12.97 -28.97 11.32
C ASN A 348 -14.44 -28.75 11.70
N THR A 349 -14.70 -28.32 12.94
CA THR A 349 -16.05 -28.05 13.45
C THR A 349 -16.58 -26.70 12.98
N GLU A 350 -15.75 -25.65 13.00
CA GLU A 350 -16.14 -24.31 12.57
C GLU A 350 -16.56 -24.29 11.09
N LEU A 351 -15.79 -24.95 10.21
CA LEU A 351 -16.09 -25.00 8.78
C LEU A 351 -17.42 -25.70 8.44
N ARG A 352 -18.00 -26.48 9.36
CA ARG A 352 -19.32 -27.14 9.18
C ARG A 352 -20.48 -26.20 9.50
N LYS A 353 -20.24 -25.07 10.17
CA LYS A 353 -21.29 -24.09 10.52
C LYS A 353 -21.72 -23.29 9.28
N GLY A 354 -23.02 -23.01 9.17
CA GLY A 354 -23.57 -22.21 8.06
C GLY A 354 -23.04 -20.77 8.02
N ASN A 355 -22.72 -20.21 9.19
CA ASN A 355 -22.13 -18.88 9.39
C ASN A 355 -20.65 -18.95 9.81
N SER A 356 -19.91 -19.96 9.33
CA SER A 356 -18.48 -20.17 9.64
C SER A 356 -17.66 -18.87 9.49
N ARG A 357 -16.87 -18.54 10.51
CA ARG A 357 -15.87 -17.46 10.48
C ARG A 357 -14.61 -17.83 9.70
N LEU A 358 -14.55 -19.04 9.16
CA LEU A 358 -13.43 -19.55 8.38
C LEU A 358 -13.87 -19.94 6.97
N ALA A 359 -13.03 -19.63 5.99
CA ALA A 359 -13.16 -20.07 4.60
C ALA A 359 -11.76 -20.16 3.97
N TYR A 360 -11.66 -20.77 2.79
CA TYR A 360 -10.46 -20.74 1.94
C TYR A 360 -9.12 -21.07 2.64
N SER A 361 -9.02 -22.27 3.20
CA SER A 361 -7.78 -22.76 3.83
C SER A 361 -6.71 -23.19 2.80
N GLN A 362 -5.47 -23.38 3.26
CA GLN A 362 -4.39 -23.98 2.44
C GLN A 362 -4.75 -25.37 1.87
N ARG A 363 -5.57 -26.16 2.59
CA ARG A 363 -6.12 -27.43 2.09
C ARG A 363 -7.13 -27.21 0.96
N THR A 364 -8.03 -26.23 1.13
CA THR A 364 -9.03 -25.86 0.11
C THR A 364 -8.36 -25.36 -1.16
N ARG A 365 -7.37 -24.47 -1.02
CA ARG A 365 -6.55 -23.97 -2.12
C ARG A 365 -5.85 -25.10 -2.87
N LYS A 366 -5.19 -26.02 -2.14
CA LYS A 366 -4.57 -27.22 -2.74
C LYS A 366 -5.58 -28.07 -3.51
N TYR A 367 -6.75 -28.33 -2.92
CA TYR A 367 -7.80 -29.13 -3.56
C TYR A 367 -8.30 -28.51 -4.87
N LEU A 368 -8.56 -27.19 -4.89
CA LEU A 368 -9.03 -26.49 -6.09
C LEU A 368 -7.98 -26.53 -7.21
N ARG A 369 -6.71 -26.30 -6.88
CA ARG A 369 -5.61 -26.41 -7.87
C ARG A 369 -5.49 -27.82 -8.46
N GLN A 370 -5.52 -28.85 -7.59
CA GLN A 370 -5.49 -30.24 -8.03
C GLN A 370 -6.73 -30.65 -8.83
N ARG A 371 -7.89 -30.03 -8.57
CA ARG A 371 -9.10 -30.25 -9.36
C ARG A 371 -8.93 -29.75 -10.79
N VAL A 372 -8.41 -28.54 -10.98
CA VAL A 372 -8.11 -27.98 -12.30
C VAL A 372 -7.09 -28.86 -13.04
N ASN A 373 -6.00 -29.25 -12.39
CA ASN A 373 -4.99 -30.13 -12.99
C ASN A 373 -5.54 -31.49 -13.44
N ARG A 374 -6.37 -32.14 -12.60
CA ARG A 374 -7.03 -33.40 -13.00
C ARG A 374 -7.93 -33.22 -14.21
N ARG A 375 -8.58 -32.05 -14.34
CA ARG A 375 -9.45 -31.75 -15.48
C ARG A 375 -8.66 -31.47 -16.75
N LEU A 376 -7.56 -30.71 -16.69
CA LEU A 376 -6.64 -30.54 -17.82
C LEU A 376 -6.12 -31.91 -18.30
N GLN A 377 -5.56 -32.70 -17.39
CA GLN A 377 -5.06 -34.04 -17.72
C GLN A 377 -6.13 -34.92 -18.33
N MET A 378 -7.33 -34.94 -17.74
CA MET A 378 -8.46 -35.69 -18.26
C MET A 378 -8.87 -35.24 -19.67
N TYR A 379 -8.99 -33.93 -19.95
CA TYR A 379 -9.33 -33.46 -21.29
C TYR A 379 -8.25 -33.80 -22.32
N GLY A 380 -6.98 -33.72 -21.93
CA GLY A 380 -5.87 -34.13 -22.78
C GLY A 380 -5.90 -35.64 -23.09
N GLU A 381 -6.04 -36.49 -22.08
CA GLU A 381 -6.19 -37.96 -22.23
C GLU A 381 -7.44 -38.35 -23.05
N LEU A 382 -8.47 -37.50 -23.03
CA LEU A 382 -9.68 -37.64 -23.82
C LEU A 382 -9.52 -37.20 -25.28
N ASN A 383 -8.37 -36.63 -25.66
CA ASN A 383 -8.18 -35.94 -26.94
C ASN A 383 -9.25 -34.86 -27.21
N SER A 384 -9.70 -34.16 -26.17
CA SER A 384 -10.75 -33.15 -26.25
C SER A 384 -10.16 -31.75 -26.46
N LEU A 385 -10.74 -30.98 -27.39
CA LEU A 385 -10.39 -29.57 -27.58
C LEU A 385 -10.69 -28.69 -26.35
N ASP A 386 -11.48 -29.19 -25.40
CA ASP A 386 -11.73 -28.53 -24.10
C ASP A 386 -10.44 -28.40 -23.27
N TYR A 387 -9.40 -29.21 -23.55
CA TYR A 387 -8.06 -29.02 -22.97
C TYR A 387 -7.51 -27.65 -23.37
N VAL A 388 -7.49 -27.36 -24.67
CA VAL A 388 -6.93 -26.12 -25.21
C VAL A 388 -7.74 -24.92 -24.72
N LYS A 389 -9.08 -25.00 -24.75
CA LYS A 389 -9.93 -23.90 -24.28
C LYS A 389 -9.69 -23.56 -22.81
N LEU A 390 -9.61 -24.57 -21.93
CA LEU A 390 -9.29 -24.36 -20.51
C LEU A 390 -7.86 -23.83 -20.33
N ALA A 391 -6.90 -24.38 -21.07
CA ALA A 391 -5.51 -23.95 -21.02
C ALA A 391 -5.36 -22.48 -21.46
N THR A 392 -5.97 -22.08 -22.57
CA THR A 392 -6.04 -20.69 -23.04
C THR A 392 -6.64 -19.77 -21.98
N GLY A 393 -7.78 -20.14 -21.37
CA GLY A 393 -8.41 -19.35 -20.31
C GLY A 393 -7.52 -19.17 -19.06
N ILE A 394 -6.71 -20.19 -18.71
CA ILE A 394 -5.74 -20.09 -17.61
C ILE A 394 -4.56 -19.19 -18.00
N LEU A 395 -4.03 -19.34 -19.22
CA LEU A 395 -2.89 -18.58 -19.71
C LEU A 395 -3.21 -17.08 -19.83
N ILE A 396 -4.38 -16.72 -20.38
CA ILE A 396 -4.84 -15.33 -20.50
C ILE A 396 -5.00 -14.66 -19.13
N ALA A 397 -5.29 -15.42 -18.08
CA ALA A 397 -5.50 -14.85 -16.76
C ALA A 397 -4.22 -14.27 -16.14
N TYR A 398 -3.03 -14.75 -16.53
CA TYR A 398 -1.76 -14.28 -15.96
C TYR A 398 -1.48 -12.82 -16.35
N ASN A 399 -0.98 -12.03 -15.39
CA ASN A 399 -0.66 -10.62 -15.59
C ASN A 399 0.79 -10.32 -15.20
N LYS A 400 1.58 -9.78 -16.13
CA LYS A 400 3.00 -9.45 -15.91
C LYS A 400 3.23 -8.52 -14.71
N SER A 401 2.39 -7.53 -14.49
CA SER A 401 2.58 -6.57 -13.38
C SER A 401 2.45 -7.21 -11.99
N THR A 402 1.65 -8.27 -11.86
CA THR A 402 1.37 -8.91 -10.56
C THR A 402 2.00 -10.29 -10.40
N ASP A 403 2.21 -11.02 -11.49
CA ASP A 403 2.58 -12.42 -11.44
C ASP A 403 4.02 -12.72 -11.83
N PHE A 404 4.65 -11.83 -12.61
CA PHE A 404 6.00 -12.00 -13.13
C PHE A 404 7.03 -12.15 -12.02
N LYS A 405 7.93 -13.12 -12.20
CA LYS A 405 9.10 -13.34 -11.35
C LYS A 405 10.28 -13.77 -12.20
N GLU A 406 11.40 -13.08 -12.02
CA GLU A 406 12.68 -13.43 -12.64
C GLU A 406 13.14 -14.85 -12.26
N ALA A 407 13.96 -15.44 -13.13
CA ALA A 407 14.67 -16.67 -12.81
C ALA A 407 15.61 -16.46 -11.62
N TYR A 408 15.77 -17.46 -10.76
CA TYR A 408 16.61 -17.34 -9.58
C TYR A 408 17.29 -18.66 -9.20
N THR A 409 18.32 -18.59 -8.35
CA THR A 409 19.05 -19.75 -7.85
C THR A 409 19.11 -19.73 -6.33
N THR A 410 18.87 -20.87 -5.69
CA THR A 410 19.06 -21.04 -4.24
C THR A 410 20.19 -22.01 -3.95
N SER A 411 20.94 -21.80 -2.87
CA SER A 411 22.01 -22.71 -2.42
C SER A 411 21.64 -23.30 -1.06
N ALA A 412 21.83 -24.61 -0.88
CA ALA A 412 21.66 -25.28 0.41
C ALA A 412 22.83 -26.23 0.68
N TYR A 413 23.30 -26.27 1.94
CA TYR A 413 24.30 -27.25 2.36
C TYR A 413 23.64 -28.61 2.55
N LYS A 414 24.12 -29.62 1.82
CA LYS A 414 23.65 -31.00 1.93
C LYS A 414 24.80 -31.87 2.43
N TRP A 415 24.56 -32.59 3.52
CA TRP A 415 25.50 -33.60 4.00
C TRP A 415 25.46 -34.81 3.05
N ASN A 416 26.62 -35.20 2.52
CA ASN A 416 26.75 -36.36 1.62
C ASN A 416 27.30 -37.62 2.31
N GLY A 417 27.42 -37.62 3.65
CA GLY A 417 28.02 -38.70 4.42
C GLY A 417 29.47 -38.44 4.85
N ARG A 418 30.19 -37.48 4.24
CA ARG A 418 31.58 -37.13 4.57
C ARG A 418 31.81 -35.65 4.83
N ASN A 419 31.21 -34.79 4.02
CA ASN A 419 31.29 -33.34 4.15
C ASN A 419 29.96 -32.68 3.76
N TYR A 420 29.82 -31.40 4.11
CA TYR A 420 28.75 -30.57 3.59
C TYR A 420 29.13 -30.11 2.18
N THR A 421 28.30 -30.43 1.19
CA THR A 421 28.42 -29.89 -0.16
C THR A 421 27.33 -28.85 -0.42
N THR A 422 27.67 -27.78 -1.12
CA THR A 422 26.69 -26.76 -1.51
C THR A 422 25.95 -27.22 -2.76
N VAL A 423 24.65 -27.48 -2.63
CA VAL A 423 23.77 -27.82 -3.75
C VAL A 423 23.06 -26.56 -4.23
N LYS A 424 23.35 -26.15 -5.48
CA LYS A 424 22.65 -25.06 -6.15
C LYS A 424 21.42 -25.59 -6.87
N THR A 425 20.26 -25.01 -6.60
CA THR A 425 18.99 -25.31 -7.29
C THR A 425 18.59 -24.12 -8.13
N LYS A 426 18.49 -24.31 -9.45
CA LYS A 426 18.07 -23.28 -10.40
C LYS A 426 16.56 -23.34 -10.64
N PHE A 427 15.93 -22.18 -10.66
CA PHE A 427 14.50 -22.00 -10.90
C PHE A 427 14.30 -21.19 -12.19
N PRO A 428 13.43 -21.64 -13.12
CA PRO A 428 13.14 -20.86 -14.32
C PRO A 428 12.41 -19.57 -13.96
N GLN A 429 12.36 -18.65 -14.92
CA GLN A 429 11.46 -17.50 -14.86
C GLN A 429 10.04 -18.01 -14.57
N ASN A 430 9.33 -17.32 -13.68
CA ASN A 430 7.98 -17.68 -13.26
C ASN A 430 7.84 -19.10 -12.67
N ALA A 431 8.88 -19.63 -12.03
CA ALA A 431 8.88 -20.97 -11.41
C ALA A 431 7.65 -21.30 -10.53
N HIS A 432 6.99 -20.30 -9.93
CA HIS A 432 5.79 -20.48 -9.11
C HIS A 432 4.46 -20.42 -9.86
N ALA A 433 4.46 -20.07 -11.15
CA ALA A 433 3.32 -20.17 -12.07
C ALA A 433 3.15 -21.64 -12.50
N VAL A 434 2.59 -22.46 -11.60
CA VAL A 434 2.58 -23.91 -11.81
C VAL A 434 1.72 -24.28 -13.01
N PHE A 435 0.54 -23.66 -13.17
CA PHE A 435 -0.30 -23.94 -14.34
C PHE A 435 0.36 -23.49 -15.65
N MET A 436 1.01 -22.33 -15.68
CA MET A 436 1.70 -21.83 -16.88
C MET A 436 2.71 -22.85 -17.40
N HIS A 437 3.70 -23.22 -16.59
CA HIS A 437 4.70 -24.23 -16.99
C HIS A 437 4.07 -25.60 -17.23
N GLN A 438 3.03 -25.98 -16.50
CA GLN A 438 2.34 -27.24 -16.74
C GLN A 438 1.65 -27.29 -18.12
N ILE A 439 1.22 -26.15 -18.65
CA ILE A 439 0.58 -26.04 -19.97
C ILE A 439 1.63 -25.83 -21.09
N LEU A 440 2.62 -24.96 -20.87
CA LEU A 440 3.60 -24.56 -21.89
C LEU A 440 4.71 -25.60 -22.07
N SER A 441 5.23 -26.15 -20.97
CA SER A 441 6.48 -26.93 -20.93
C SER A 441 6.44 -28.08 -19.91
N GLY A 442 5.25 -28.62 -19.65
CA GLY A 442 5.03 -29.62 -18.61
C GLY A 442 5.73 -30.96 -18.85
N GLU A 443 6.04 -31.28 -20.12
CA GLU A 443 6.79 -32.47 -20.56
C GLU A 443 8.26 -32.13 -20.91
N HIS A 444 8.72 -30.90 -20.66
CA HIS A 444 10.10 -30.51 -20.97
C HIS A 444 11.11 -31.32 -20.14
N PRO A 445 12.12 -31.95 -20.76
CA PRO A 445 13.01 -32.90 -20.08
C PRO A 445 13.83 -32.26 -18.96
N GLU A 446 14.13 -30.96 -19.06
CA GLU A 446 14.92 -30.24 -18.05
C GLU A 446 14.09 -29.68 -16.89
N LEU A 447 12.76 -29.70 -16.97
CA LEU A 447 11.91 -29.15 -15.94
C LEU A 447 11.37 -30.23 -15.00
N LYS A 448 11.21 -29.86 -13.72
CA LYS A 448 10.66 -30.74 -12.69
C LYS A 448 9.81 -29.95 -11.71
N LEU A 449 8.54 -30.34 -11.59
CA LEU A 449 7.64 -29.78 -10.59
C LEU A 449 7.90 -30.42 -9.21
N VAL A 450 8.31 -29.61 -8.25
CA VAL A 450 8.59 -30.04 -6.88
C VAL A 450 7.41 -29.71 -5.97
N ASN A 451 6.98 -30.71 -5.17
CA ASN A 451 5.90 -30.58 -4.18
C ASN A 451 4.58 -29.99 -4.74
N GLN A 452 4.35 -30.09 -6.05
CA GLN A 452 3.20 -29.49 -6.76
C GLN A 452 3.10 -27.96 -6.55
N ARG A 453 4.22 -27.27 -6.34
CA ARG A 453 4.25 -25.86 -5.94
C ARG A 453 5.21 -24.99 -6.72
N VAL A 454 6.32 -25.56 -7.20
CA VAL A 454 7.37 -24.79 -7.85
C VAL A 454 8.10 -25.66 -8.86
N TRP A 455 8.31 -25.11 -10.04
CA TRP A 455 9.13 -25.71 -11.09
C TRP A 455 10.59 -25.38 -10.85
N ARG A 456 11.48 -26.36 -11.06
CA ARG A 456 12.93 -26.13 -11.05
C ARG A 456 13.56 -26.78 -12.26
N ILE A 457 14.74 -26.31 -12.61
CA ILE A 457 15.61 -26.95 -13.59
C ILE A 457 16.26 -28.18 -12.93
N ARG A 458 16.28 -29.30 -13.63
CA ARG A 458 16.96 -30.53 -13.19
C ARG A 458 18.47 -30.29 -13.10
N SER A 459 19.14 -30.93 -12.14
CA SER A 459 20.60 -30.87 -12.11
C SER A 459 21.19 -31.69 -13.27
N GLU A 460 22.43 -31.39 -13.64
CA GLU A 460 23.16 -32.15 -14.66
C GLU A 460 23.26 -33.64 -14.27
N GLU A 461 23.45 -33.95 -12.99
CA GLU A 461 23.41 -35.31 -12.45
C GLU A 461 22.05 -36.00 -12.67
N GLU A 462 20.93 -35.30 -12.46
CA GLU A 462 19.59 -35.84 -12.71
C GLU A 462 19.35 -36.11 -14.20
N LEU A 463 19.83 -35.21 -15.07
CA LEU A 463 19.74 -35.37 -16.53
C LEU A 463 20.60 -36.54 -17.03
N LEU A 464 21.83 -36.68 -16.50
CA LEU A 464 22.74 -37.79 -16.83
C LEU A 464 22.25 -39.14 -16.29
N ALA A 465 21.61 -39.16 -15.11
CA ALA A 465 21.02 -40.37 -14.54
C ALA A 465 19.86 -40.92 -15.40
N ASP A 466 18.99 -40.04 -15.91
CA ASP A 466 17.90 -40.44 -16.80
C ASP A 466 18.45 -40.94 -18.16
N ARG A 467 19.51 -40.34 -18.69
CA ARG A 467 20.19 -40.84 -19.92
C ARG A 467 20.80 -42.23 -19.75
N ARG A 468 21.24 -42.62 -18.54
CA ARG A 468 21.78 -43.96 -18.24
C ARG A 468 20.71 -45.03 -18.10
N ASN A 469 19.46 -44.66 -17.81
CA ASN A 469 18.34 -45.59 -17.67
C ASN A 469 17.61 -45.87 -19.01
N ILE A 470 18.05 -45.26 -20.11
CA ILE A 470 17.55 -45.55 -21.46
C ILE A 470 18.51 -46.55 -22.13
N VAL A 471 18.43 -47.82 -21.71
CA VAL A 471 18.90 -48.98 -22.50
C VAL A 471 17.66 -49.85 -22.73
N PRO A 472 17.31 -50.23 -23.97
CA PRO A 472 16.17 -51.13 -24.19
C PRO A 472 16.48 -52.48 -23.52
N PRO A 473 15.48 -53.23 -23.01
CA PRO A 473 15.75 -54.51 -22.38
C PRO A 473 16.36 -55.45 -23.43
N ALA A 474 17.65 -55.71 -23.30
CA ALA A 474 18.31 -56.78 -24.01
C ALA A 474 17.74 -58.11 -23.51
N ASN A 475 17.23 -58.90 -24.45
CA ASN A 475 17.05 -60.34 -24.28
C ASN A 475 18.31 -60.92 -23.63
N THR A 476 18.21 -61.31 -22.37
CA THR A 476 19.21 -62.16 -21.71
C THR A 476 18.46 -63.34 -21.11
N ASN A 477 18.28 -64.34 -21.97
CA ASN A 477 18.44 -65.72 -21.53
C ASN A 477 19.83 -65.83 -20.93
N ASP A 478 19.94 -66.05 -19.62
CA ASP A 478 20.95 -66.96 -19.12
C ASP A 478 20.52 -67.64 -17.83
N LYS A 479 20.50 -68.96 -17.92
CA LYS A 479 20.22 -69.92 -16.86
C LYS A 479 21.53 -70.40 -16.24
N LYS A 480 21.56 -70.44 -14.91
CA LYS A 480 22.15 -71.50 -14.08
C LYS A 480 21.13 -71.72 -12.94
N GLY A 481 20.41 -72.84 -12.81
CA GLY A 481 20.85 -74.24 -12.64
C GLY A 481 21.29 -74.41 -11.18
N GLU A 482 20.66 -75.15 -10.27
CA GLU A 482 19.93 -76.43 -10.30
C GLU A 482 18.87 -76.44 -9.16
N THR A 483 17.79 -77.22 -9.14
CA THR A 483 17.71 -78.68 -9.24
C THR A 483 16.27 -79.13 -9.54
N GLY A 484 16.15 -80.16 -10.40
CA GLY A 484 15.43 -81.37 -10.02
C GLY A 484 13.90 -81.45 -10.19
N LEU A 485 13.52 -82.05 -11.33
CA LEU A 485 12.54 -83.14 -11.44
C LEU A 485 11.05 -82.78 -11.62
N LEU A 486 10.51 -83.30 -12.74
CA LEU A 486 9.10 -83.50 -13.11
C LEU A 486 8.41 -82.40 -13.91
N LYS A 487 8.87 -82.23 -15.16
CA LYS A 487 7.98 -82.08 -16.31
C LYS A 487 7.84 -83.45 -16.99
N LYS A 488 6.63 -83.98 -17.08
CA LYS A 488 6.13 -84.89 -18.12
C LYS A 488 4.62 -85.03 -17.91
N ILE A 489 3.82 -84.37 -18.74
CA ILE A 489 2.92 -85.03 -19.70
C ILE A 489 2.78 -84.11 -20.92
N SER A 490 2.90 -84.75 -22.08
CA SER A 490 2.75 -84.30 -23.45
C SER A 490 1.42 -83.60 -23.77
N GLY A 491 1.46 -82.80 -24.84
CA GLY A 491 0.29 -82.16 -25.42
C GLY A 491 -0.69 -83.12 -26.09
N ILE A 492 -1.91 -82.62 -26.31
CA ILE A 492 -2.98 -83.25 -27.07
C ILE A 492 -3.81 -82.11 -27.70
N PHE A 493 -3.74 -82.01 -29.04
CA PHE A 493 -4.72 -81.40 -29.98
C PHE A 493 -4.83 -79.85 -29.95
N GLY A 494 -4.69 -79.09 -31.04
CA GLY A 494 -4.92 -79.38 -32.46
C GLY A 494 -6.24 -78.75 -32.90
N LYS A 495 -6.20 -77.58 -33.57
CA LYS A 495 -6.83 -77.32 -34.90
C LYS A 495 -6.87 -75.85 -35.31
N LYS A 496 -6.32 -75.65 -36.52
CA LYS A 496 -6.65 -74.70 -37.60
C LYS A 496 -7.88 -73.79 -37.40
N LYS A 497 -7.71 -72.52 -37.80
CA LYS A 497 -8.68 -71.84 -38.68
C LYS A 497 -7.94 -70.96 -39.70
N GLU A 498 -8.25 -71.21 -40.97
CA GLU A 498 -7.83 -70.44 -42.15
C GLU A 498 -8.60 -69.11 -42.25
N ALA A 499 -7.87 -68.13 -42.79
CA ALA A 499 -8.20 -66.90 -43.51
C ALA A 499 -9.62 -66.30 -43.50
N GLU A 500 -9.68 -65.02 -43.16
CA GLU A 500 -10.55 -64.03 -43.82
C GLU A 500 -9.79 -62.68 -43.96
N GLN A 501 -10.22 -61.88 -44.92
CA GLN A 501 -9.42 -60.98 -45.76
C GLN A 501 -8.78 -59.74 -45.11
N ALA A 502 -7.72 -59.28 -45.76
CA ALA A 502 -6.93 -58.10 -45.45
C ALA A 502 -7.71 -56.78 -45.64
N SER A 503 -7.56 -55.88 -44.67
CA SER A 503 -7.82 -54.44 -44.80
C SER A 503 -6.52 -53.73 -45.23
N PRO A 504 -6.60 -52.62 -45.99
CA PRO A 504 -5.42 -51.98 -46.61
C PRO A 504 -4.47 -51.37 -45.56
N PRO A 505 -3.19 -51.14 -45.92
CA PRO A 505 -2.17 -50.69 -44.98
C PRO A 505 -2.52 -49.31 -44.43
N PRO A 506 -2.23 -49.03 -43.15
CA PRO A 506 -2.36 -47.67 -42.62
C PRO A 506 -1.42 -46.74 -43.39
N GLU A 507 -1.96 -45.60 -43.80
CA GLU A 507 -1.22 -44.48 -44.37
C GLU A 507 0.00 -44.15 -43.51
N ALA A 508 1.09 -43.79 -44.20
CA ALA A 508 2.37 -43.45 -43.62
C ALA A 508 2.23 -42.40 -42.50
N PRO A 509 3.04 -42.49 -41.43
CA PRO A 509 2.99 -41.53 -40.34
C PRO A 509 3.35 -40.14 -40.89
N THR A 510 2.37 -39.24 -40.87
CA THR A 510 2.61 -37.81 -40.96
C THR A 510 3.60 -37.45 -39.86
N THR A 511 4.73 -36.82 -40.25
CA THR A 511 5.78 -36.36 -39.36
C THR A 511 5.15 -35.55 -38.22
N SER A 512 5.21 -36.09 -37.00
CA SER A 512 4.73 -35.36 -35.83
C SER A 512 5.52 -34.06 -35.70
N PRO A 513 4.88 -32.91 -35.49
CA PRO A 513 5.59 -31.65 -35.30
C PRO A 513 6.54 -31.79 -34.10
N VAL A 514 7.76 -31.29 -34.25
CA VAL A 514 8.81 -31.40 -33.23
C VAL A 514 8.36 -30.63 -31.98
N ASN A 515 8.12 -31.34 -30.87
CA ASN A 515 7.68 -30.75 -29.60
C ASN A 515 8.90 -30.33 -28.74
N GLU A 516 9.72 -29.42 -29.27
CA GLU A 516 10.99 -29.00 -28.64
C GLU A 516 10.79 -28.45 -27.21
N ASN A 517 9.70 -27.70 -26.99
CA ASN A 517 9.38 -27.12 -25.68
C ASN A 517 8.73 -28.09 -24.69
N GLY A 518 8.42 -29.32 -25.08
CA GLY A 518 7.71 -30.28 -24.23
C GLY A 518 6.32 -29.79 -23.82
N THR A 519 5.58 -29.18 -24.76
CA THR A 519 4.19 -28.75 -24.57
C THR A 519 3.26 -29.96 -24.52
N PRO A 520 2.55 -30.20 -23.40
CA PRO A 520 1.64 -31.33 -23.31
C PRO A 520 0.45 -31.19 -24.27
N PHE A 521 0.11 -32.30 -24.93
CA PHE A 521 -1.00 -32.40 -25.89
C PHE A 521 -0.92 -31.37 -27.04
N LEU A 522 0.28 -31.10 -27.57
CA LEU A 522 0.53 -30.17 -28.68
C LEU A 522 -0.37 -30.43 -29.91
N HIS A 523 -0.67 -31.70 -30.20
CA HIS A 523 -1.58 -32.07 -31.29
C HIS A 523 -3.00 -31.52 -31.14
N LEU A 524 -3.46 -31.23 -29.92
CA LEU A 524 -4.76 -30.59 -29.68
C LEU A 524 -4.69 -29.09 -29.95
N TRP A 525 -3.59 -28.43 -29.61
CA TRP A 525 -3.36 -27.02 -29.95
C TRP A 525 -3.38 -26.82 -31.47
N ASN A 526 -2.77 -27.74 -32.22
CA ASN A 526 -2.79 -27.72 -33.69
C ASN A 526 -4.19 -27.96 -34.29
N LYS A 527 -5.13 -28.55 -33.54
CA LYS A 527 -6.53 -28.65 -33.97
C LYS A 527 -7.34 -27.39 -33.68
N LEU A 528 -6.80 -26.44 -32.91
CA LEU A 528 -7.47 -25.22 -32.48
C LEU A 528 -6.55 -23.98 -32.58
N PRO A 529 -6.01 -23.66 -33.77
CA PRO A 529 -5.02 -22.59 -33.94
C PRO A 529 -5.52 -21.19 -33.54
N GLN A 530 -6.83 -20.96 -33.51
CA GLN A 530 -7.41 -19.70 -33.02
C GLN A 530 -7.01 -19.40 -31.56
N SER A 531 -6.71 -20.42 -30.76
CA SER A 531 -6.25 -20.24 -29.39
C SER A 531 -4.88 -19.55 -29.33
N TYR A 532 -3.98 -19.81 -30.27
CA TYR A 532 -2.72 -19.09 -30.36
C TYR A 532 -2.93 -17.61 -30.72
N VAL A 533 -3.84 -17.34 -31.67
CA VAL A 533 -4.20 -15.95 -32.03
C VAL A 533 -4.77 -15.21 -30.84
N GLN A 534 -5.68 -15.86 -30.10
CA GLN A 534 -6.25 -15.28 -28.89
C GLN A 534 -5.17 -14.99 -27.82
N LEU A 535 -4.22 -15.91 -27.62
CA LEU A 535 -3.12 -15.71 -26.68
C LEU A 535 -2.24 -14.50 -27.07
N LEU A 536 -1.91 -14.33 -28.36
CA LEU A 536 -1.18 -13.14 -28.82
C LEU A 536 -1.95 -11.84 -28.57
N MET A 537 -3.27 -11.87 -28.69
CA MET A 537 -4.11 -10.68 -28.55
C MET A 537 -4.45 -10.33 -27.10
N GLU A 538 -4.49 -11.31 -26.19
CA GLU A 538 -5.11 -11.13 -24.87
C GLU A 538 -4.22 -11.55 -23.69
N ALA A 539 -3.22 -12.41 -23.90
CA ALA A 539 -2.31 -12.78 -22.81
C ALA A 539 -1.43 -11.59 -22.42
N GLN A 540 -0.96 -11.60 -21.17
CA GLN A 540 -0.15 -10.51 -20.61
C GLN A 540 1.17 -11.03 -20.04
N MET A 541 1.82 -12.00 -20.69
CA MET A 541 3.11 -12.57 -20.30
C MET A 541 3.92 -12.93 -21.55
N ASP A 542 5.22 -12.61 -21.54
CA ASP A 542 6.09 -12.81 -22.70
C ASP A 542 6.22 -14.29 -23.07
N GLU A 543 6.39 -15.21 -22.10
CA GLU A 543 6.51 -16.65 -22.38
C GLU A 543 5.27 -17.24 -23.05
N ILE A 544 4.09 -16.64 -22.78
CA ILE A 544 2.84 -17.05 -23.40
C ILE A 544 2.76 -16.54 -24.84
N HIS A 545 3.25 -15.32 -25.09
CA HIS A 545 3.36 -14.78 -26.44
C HIS A 545 4.38 -15.53 -27.30
N GLU A 546 5.53 -15.90 -26.73
CA GLU A 546 6.54 -16.74 -27.39
C GLU A 546 5.95 -18.10 -27.79
N PHE A 547 5.25 -18.75 -26.85
CA PHE A 547 4.54 -20.00 -27.13
C PHE A 547 3.52 -19.85 -28.25
N ALA A 548 2.71 -18.79 -28.20
CA ALA A 548 1.66 -18.56 -29.17
C ALA A 548 2.20 -18.24 -30.57
N GLN A 549 3.20 -17.36 -30.66
CA GLN A 549 3.85 -17.01 -31.92
C GLN A 549 4.55 -18.22 -32.52
N GLY A 550 5.36 -18.95 -31.74
CA GLY A 550 6.07 -20.14 -32.20
C GLY A 550 5.10 -21.23 -32.67
N GLY A 551 4.03 -21.48 -31.92
CA GLY A 551 2.98 -22.42 -32.27
C GLY A 551 2.22 -22.07 -33.56
N LEU A 552 1.98 -20.77 -33.80
CA LEU A 552 1.36 -20.28 -35.04
C LEU A 552 2.28 -20.42 -36.26
N LEU A 553 3.54 -20.01 -36.14
CA LEU A 553 4.50 -20.04 -37.24
C LEU A 553 4.87 -21.47 -37.65
N ALA A 554 4.94 -22.39 -36.68
CA ALA A 554 5.17 -23.82 -36.93
C ALA A 554 3.90 -24.56 -37.40
N HIS A 555 2.74 -23.90 -37.43
CA HIS A 555 1.48 -24.56 -37.77
C HIS A 555 1.41 -24.91 -39.27
N PRO A 556 1.01 -26.15 -39.64
CA PRO A 556 0.96 -26.56 -41.05
C PRO A 556 0.08 -25.68 -41.95
N GLN A 557 -1.00 -25.13 -41.39
CA GLN A 557 -1.94 -24.23 -42.09
C GLN A 557 -1.70 -22.74 -41.79
N TRP A 558 -0.49 -22.34 -41.40
CA TRP A 558 -0.17 -20.96 -41.04
C TRP A 558 -0.64 -19.94 -42.10
N ASN A 559 -0.40 -20.20 -43.38
CA ASN A 559 -0.80 -19.30 -44.47
C ASN A 559 -2.32 -19.04 -44.52
N GLU A 560 -3.15 -20.05 -44.29
CA GLU A 560 -4.61 -19.91 -44.24
C GLU A 560 -5.05 -19.10 -43.01
N ILE A 561 -4.42 -19.35 -41.85
CA ILE A 561 -4.71 -18.65 -40.60
C ILE A 561 -4.35 -17.17 -40.74
N LYS A 562 -3.16 -16.87 -41.26
CA LYS A 562 -2.70 -15.52 -41.59
C LYS A 562 -3.65 -14.82 -42.55
N GLY A 563 -4.19 -15.53 -43.55
CA GLY A 563 -5.24 -15.01 -44.45
C GLY A 563 -6.44 -14.43 -43.69
N LYS A 564 -6.85 -15.08 -42.60
CA LYS A 564 -8.02 -14.70 -41.77
C LYS A 564 -7.77 -13.58 -40.76
N LEU A 565 -6.51 -13.18 -40.53
CA LEU A 565 -6.22 -12.02 -39.66
C LEU A 565 -6.61 -10.74 -40.39
N ASP A 566 -7.73 -10.14 -39.99
CA ASP A 566 -8.28 -8.94 -40.60
C ASP A 566 -7.64 -7.65 -40.04
N LYS A 567 -8.15 -6.49 -40.49
CA LYS A 567 -7.67 -5.19 -40.01
C LYS A 567 -7.81 -5.05 -38.49
N TYR A 568 -8.89 -5.57 -37.91
CA TYR A 568 -9.11 -5.54 -36.46
C TYR A 568 -8.01 -6.31 -35.73
N ALA A 569 -7.67 -7.50 -36.20
CA ALA A 569 -6.57 -8.29 -35.67
C ALA A 569 -5.23 -7.54 -35.73
N CYS A 570 -4.91 -6.93 -36.88
CA CYS A 570 -3.69 -6.13 -37.04
C CYS A 570 -3.61 -4.98 -36.04
N LYS A 571 -4.70 -4.19 -35.90
CA LYS A 571 -4.75 -3.08 -34.93
C LYS A 571 -4.57 -3.57 -33.50
N LYS A 572 -5.27 -4.64 -33.10
CA LYS A 572 -5.18 -5.20 -31.74
C LYS A 572 -3.76 -5.68 -31.41
N LEU A 573 -3.08 -6.31 -32.38
CA LEU A 573 -1.69 -6.75 -32.23
C LEU A 573 -0.72 -5.57 -32.17
N LEU A 574 -0.84 -4.59 -33.07
CA LEU A 574 0.01 -3.39 -33.11
C LEU A 574 -0.07 -2.55 -31.83
N LEU A 575 -1.27 -2.41 -31.28
CA LEU A 575 -1.54 -1.68 -30.04
C LEU A 575 -1.26 -2.50 -28.78
N SER A 576 -0.74 -3.72 -28.92
CA SER A 576 -0.36 -4.53 -27.76
C SER A 576 0.71 -3.81 -26.93
N PRO A 577 0.58 -3.77 -25.59
CA PRO A 577 1.61 -3.22 -24.73
C PRO A 577 2.85 -4.13 -24.60
N PHE A 578 2.87 -5.27 -25.31
CA PHE A 578 3.95 -6.27 -25.32
C PHE A 578 4.68 -6.28 -26.67
N ASP A 579 6.00 -6.48 -26.62
CA ASP A 579 6.85 -6.35 -27.80
C ASP A 579 6.60 -7.46 -28.84
N ILE A 580 6.38 -8.70 -28.40
CA ILE A 580 6.17 -9.85 -29.29
C ILE A 580 4.89 -9.69 -30.14
N PRO A 581 3.70 -9.46 -29.57
CA PRO A 581 2.50 -9.26 -30.37
C PRO A 581 2.56 -7.98 -31.23
N ALA A 582 3.20 -6.90 -30.75
CA ALA A 582 3.36 -5.67 -31.52
C ALA A 582 4.24 -5.87 -32.77
N ALA A 583 5.37 -6.56 -32.60
CA ALA A 583 6.26 -6.92 -33.72
C ALA A 583 5.56 -7.87 -34.71
N PHE A 584 4.81 -8.85 -34.20
CA PHE A 584 4.01 -9.74 -35.04
C PHE A 584 2.92 -8.98 -35.79
N GLY A 585 2.22 -8.04 -35.14
CA GLY A 585 1.23 -7.16 -35.75
C GLY A 585 1.82 -6.33 -36.89
N LEU A 586 3.04 -5.81 -36.72
CA LEU A 586 3.77 -5.12 -37.78
C LEU A 586 4.04 -6.02 -38.98
N GLN A 587 4.57 -7.22 -38.74
CA GLN A 587 4.87 -8.19 -39.81
C GLN A 587 3.61 -8.47 -40.66
N ILE A 588 2.51 -8.83 -40.01
CA ILE A 588 1.25 -9.16 -40.70
C ILE A 588 0.69 -7.92 -41.44
N THR A 589 0.82 -6.74 -40.84
CA THR A 589 0.36 -5.48 -41.44
C THR A 589 1.15 -5.15 -42.70
N LEU A 590 2.48 -5.27 -42.67
CA LEU A 590 3.33 -5.04 -43.84
C LEU A 590 2.98 -6.00 -44.98
N GLU A 591 2.84 -7.28 -44.68
CA GLU A 591 2.56 -8.29 -45.71
C GLU A 591 1.18 -8.11 -46.36
N LYS A 592 0.19 -7.59 -45.62
CA LYS A 592 -1.18 -7.41 -46.12
C LYS A 592 -1.42 -6.07 -46.82
N PHE A 593 -0.78 -5.01 -46.35
CA PHE A 593 -1.09 -3.64 -46.77
C PHE A 593 0.08 -2.93 -47.48
N ALA A 594 1.21 -3.60 -47.70
CA ALA A 594 2.30 -3.04 -48.49
C ALA A 594 1.83 -2.68 -49.92
N GLY A 595 2.12 -1.43 -50.33
CA GLY A 595 1.84 -0.94 -51.68
C GLY A 595 0.41 -0.41 -51.90
N GLN A 596 -0.45 -0.43 -50.88
CA GLN A 596 -1.77 0.22 -50.88
C GLN A 596 -1.78 1.40 -49.91
N GLN A 597 -2.62 2.41 -50.16
CA GLN A 597 -2.87 3.44 -49.16
C GLN A 597 -3.59 2.79 -47.97
N ALA A 598 -2.90 2.67 -46.84
CA ALA A 598 -3.47 2.10 -45.63
C ALA A 598 -4.60 2.97 -45.06
N ASP A 599 -5.55 2.35 -44.38
CA ASP A 599 -6.60 3.10 -43.69
C ASP A 599 -6.01 3.99 -42.58
N ALA A 600 -6.59 5.17 -42.37
CA ALA A 600 -6.14 6.14 -41.37
C ALA A 600 -6.04 5.51 -39.97
N ASP A 601 -7.00 4.68 -39.58
CA ASP A 601 -7.05 4.04 -38.27
C ASP A 601 -5.97 2.96 -38.07
N LEU A 602 -5.47 2.36 -39.16
CA LEU A 602 -4.34 1.43 -39.15
C LEU A 602 -3.01 2.18 -39.05
N VAL A 603 -2.89 3.32 -39.74
CA VAL A 603 -1.71 4.20 -39.64
C VAL A 603 -1.57 4.75 -38.22
N ILE A 604 -2.67 5.20 -37.60
CA ILE A 604 -2.68 5.61 -36.19
C ILE A 604 -2.28 4.46 -35.27
N ALA A 605 -2.72 3.23 -35.53
CA ALA A 605 -2.31 2.07 -34.74
C ALA A 605 -0.79 1.78 -34.85
N LEU A 606 -0.20 1.95 -36.04
CA LEU A 606 1.26 1.88 -36.24
C LEU A 606 1.99 2.97 -35.43
N LEU A 607 1.50 4.20 -35.50
CA LEU A 607 2.07 5.36 -34.80
C LEU A 607 1.98 5.23 -33.27
N ASN A 608 0.95 4.57 -32.74
CA ASN A 608 0.76 4.30 -31.32
C ASN A 608 1.33 2.95 -30.85
N SER A 609 2.02 2.20 -31.72
CA SER A 609 2.60 0.92 -31.35
C SER A 609 3.83 1.09 -30.44
N ARG A 610 3.97 0.19 -29.46
CA ARG A 610 5.19 0.10 -28.64
C ARG A 610 6.43 -0.27 -29.47
N ASN A 611 6.23 -0.99 -30.59
CA ASN A 611 7.31 -1.37 -31.49
C ASN A 611 7.83 -0.15 -32.28
N ALA A 612 9.15 0.10 -32.24
CA ALA A 612 9.75 1.26 -32.87
C ALA A 612 9.68 1.23 -34.41
N ASP A 613 9.86 0.07 -35.02
CA ASP A 613 9.78 -0.10 -36.46
C ASP A 613 8.36 0.12 -36.98
N ALA A 614 7.36 -0.27 -36.20
CA ALA A 614 5.96 0.00 -36.50
C ALA A 614 5.69 1.51 -36.52
N ARG A 615 6.20 2.26 -35.54
CA ARG A 615 6.08 3.72 -35.53
C ARG A 615 6.78 4.37 -36.70
N ASN A 616 7.97 3.92 -37.05
CA ASN A 616 8.71 4.43 -38.21
C ASN A 616 7.93 4.17 -39.51
N LYS A 617 7.32 2.99 -39.64
CA LYS A 617 6.45 2.67 -40.78
C LYS A 617 5.19 3.54 -40.81
N GLY A 618 4.57 3.77 -39.65
CA GLY A 618 3.45 4.68 -39.50
C GLY A 618 3.79 6.10 -39.98
N LYS A 619 4.98 6.61 -39.63
CA LYS A 619 5.46 7.93 -40.10
C LYS A 619 5.67 7.96 -41.61
N GLU A 620 6.26 6.91 -42.17
CA GLU A 620 6.47 6.76 -43.62
C GLU A 620 5.13 6.81 -44.37
N TRP A 621 4.17 5.98 -43.97
CA TRP A 621 2.85 5.89 -44.61
C TRP A 621 2.03 7.18 -44.46
N ALA A 622 2.03 7.77 -43.26
CA ALA A 622 1.37 9.05 -43.03
C ALA A 622 2.01 10.18 -43.86
N GLY A 623 3.33 10.19 -44.01
CA GLY A 623 4.05 11.17 -44.83
C GLY A 623 3.76 11.05 -46.32
N GLN A 624 3.67 9.82 -46.86
CA GLN A 624 3.39 9.57 -48.28
C GLN A 624 2.02 10.11 -48.73
N HIS A 625 1.01 10.05 -47.85
CA HIS A 625 -0.37 10.47 -48.14
C HIS A 625 -0.86 11.58 -47.19
N GLN A 626 0.04 12.46 -46.75
CA GLN A 626 -0.23 13.49 -45.73
C GLN A 626 -1.45 14.35 -46.07
N GLN A 627 -1.56 14.81 -47.32
CA GLN A 627 -2.65 15.69 -47.73
C GLN A 627 -4.02 15.03 -47.56
N GLN A 628 -4.16 13.73 -47.87
CA GLN A 628 -5.43 13.02 -47.70
C GLN A 628 -5.77 12.78 -46.23
N TYR A 629 -4.79 12.37 -45.42
CA TYR A 629 -5.04 12.09 -44.00
C TYR A 629 -5.37 13.36 -43.21
N LEU A 630 -4.75 14.50 -43.52
CA LEU A 630 -5.03 15.77 -42.85
C LEU A 630 -6.36 16.43 -43.28
N GLN A 631 -7.11 15.84 -44.21
CA GLN A 631 -8.53 16.20 -44.42
C GLN A 631 -9.47 15.48 -43.45
N GLN A 632 -8.98 14.47 -42.71
CA GLN A 632 -9.77 13.67 -41.80
C GLN A 632 -9.57 14.17 -40.37
N SER A 633 -10.62 14.75 -39.77
CA SER A 633 -10.56 15.27 -38.40
C SER A 633 -10.28 14.17 -37.36
N ASP A 634 -10.68 12.91 -37.59
CA ASP A 634 -10.31 11.78 -36.72
C ASP A 634 -8.81 11.54 -36.70
N PHE A 635 -8.16 11.57 -37.87
CA PHE A 635 -6.72 11.34 -37.97
C PHE A 635 -5.93 12.45 -37.27
N ILE A 636 -6.32 13.72 -37.44
CA ILE A 636 -5.68 14.84 -36.74
C ILE A 636 -5.85 14.70 -35.23
N LYS A 637 -7.08 14.40 -34.78
CA LYS A 637 -7.36 14.19 -33.36
C LYS A 637 -6.52 13.04 -32.80
N ASP A 638 -6.50 11.89 -33.46
CA ASP A 638 -5.73 10.71 -33.02
C ASP A 638 -4.21 10.97 -32.99
N LEU A 639 -3.72 11.83 -33.89
CA LEU A 639 -2.32 12.25 -33.93
C LEU A 639 -1.97 13.19 -32.77
N LEU A 640 -2.89 14.08 -32.37
CA LEU A 640 -2.76 14.89 -31.15
C LEU A 640 -2.76 14.02 -29.90
N PHE A 641 -3.65 13.02 -29.82
CA PHE A 641 -3.72 12.08 -28.70
C PHE A 641 -2.73 10.92 -28.78
N ALA A 642 -1.69 11.03 -29.61
CA ALA A 642 -0.67 10.00 -29.72
C ALA A 642 0.01 9.73 -28.36
N THR A 643 0.04 8.44 -27.99
CA THR A 643 0.59 7.93 -26.72
C THR A 643 2.06 8.32 -26.54
N HIS A 644 2.86 8.19 -27.60
CA HIS A 644 4.28 8.49 -27.58
C HIS A 644 4.55 9.98 -27.87
N ALA A 645 5.24 10.67 -26.95
CA ALA A 645 5.60 12.08 -27.08
C ALA A 645 6.34 12.41 -28.40
N GLY A 646 7.25 11.54 -28.84
CA GLY A 646 7.97 11.73 -30.10
C GLY A 646 7.10 11.63 -31.35
N ILE A 647 5.97 10.92 -31.27
CA ILE A 647 4.98 10.82 -32.36
C ILE A 647 4.08 12.04 -32.34
N PHE A 648 3.61 12.45 -31.16
CA PHE A 648 2.90 13.70 -30.97
C PHE A 648 3.66 14.89 -31.54
N ASN A 649 4.93 15.09 -31.14
CA ASN A 649 5.76 16.22 -31.61
C ASN A 649 5.96 16.18 -33.13
N TRP A 650 6.21 15.00 -33.69
CA TRP A 650 6.33 14.83 -35.14
C TRP A 650 5.00 15.15 -35.86
N GLY A 651 3.89 14.71 -35.30
CA GLY A 651 2.55 14.96 -35.83
C GLY A 651 2.14 16.42 -35.77
N LEU A 652 2.48 17.12 -34.69
CA LEU A 652 2.31 18.57 -34.57
C LEU A 652 3.05 19.32 -35.66
N VAL A 653 4.29 18.93 -35.98
CA VAL A 653 5.04 19.55 -37.09
C VAL A 653 4.32 19.36 -38.43
N LEU A 654 3.66 18.22 -38.65
CA LEU A 654 2.85 18.00 -39.86
C LEU A 654 1.59 18.86 -39.88
N ILE A 655 0.90 18.97 -38.74
CA ILE A 655 -0.31 19.79 -38.58
C ILE A 655 0.03 21.27 -38.80
N ALA A 656 1.08 21.77 -38.15
CA ALA A 656 1.50 23.17 -38.23
C ALA A 656 1.91 23.61 -39.66
N LYS A 657 2.42 22.67 -40.47
CA LYS A 657 2.79 22.93 -41.88
C LYS A 657 1.61 22.79 -42.84
N SER A 658 0.44 22.39 -42.38
CA SER A 658 -0.73 22.13 -43.22
C SER A 658 -1.73 23.29 -43.19
N ASN A 659 -2.38 23.54 -44.33
CA ASN A 659 -3.43 24.55 -44.44
C ASN A 659 -4.79 23.92 -44.09
N LEU A 660 -5.08 23.77 -42.79
CA LEU A 660 -6.36 23.25 -42.32
C LEU A 660 -7.47 24.31 -42.43
N THR A 661 -8.64 23.92 -42.96
CA THR A 661 -9.83 24.78 -42.99
C THR A 661 -10.43 24.93 -41.59
N SER A 662 -11.16 26.03 -41.34
CA SER A 662 -11.85 26.25 -40.06
C SER A 662 -12.89 25.16 -39.76
N GLU A 663 -13.51 24.57 -40.78
CA GLU A 663 -14.43 23.44 -40.63
C GLU A 663 -13.72 22.21 -40.04
N ILE A 664 -12.55 21.85 -40.58
CA ILE A 664 -11.74 20.74 -40.06
C ILE A 664 -11.27 21.05 -38.64
N LYS A 665 -10.79 22.27 -38.39
CA LYS A 665 -10.32 22.67 -37.06
C LYS A 665 -11.44 22.60 -36.00
N ASN A 666 -12.63 23.09 -36.32
CA ASN A 666 -13.79 22.98 -35.44
C ASN A 666 -14.18 21.51 -35.18
N ALA A 667 -14.15 20.67 -36.21
CA ALA A 667 -14.39 19.24 -36.04
C ALA A 667 -13.34 18.56 -35.16
N VAL A 668 -12.06 18.95 -35.27
CA VAL A 668 -10.96 18.46 -34.40
C VAL A 668 -11.19 18.89 -32.95
N ILE A 669 -11.57 20.14 -32.68
CA ILE A 669 -11.91 20.60 -31.33
C ILE A 669 -13.06 19.79 -30.72
N GLY A 670 -14.16 19.61 -31.46
CA GLY A 670 -15.29 18.81 -30.97
C GLY A 670 -14.90 17.37 -30.63
N LYS A 671 -14.07 16.75 -31.47
CA LYS A 671 -13.56 15.39 -31.25
C LYS A 671 -12.55 15.32 -30.11
N ALA A 672 -11.70 16.33 -29.94
CA ALA A 672 -10.75 16.40 -28.84
C ALA A 672 -11.46 16.58 -27.50
N ILE A 673 -12.53 17.39 -27.45
CA ILE A 673 -13.40 17.51 -26.27
C ILE A 673 -14.06 16.17 -25.97
N ALA A 674 -14.60 15.48 -26.98
CA ALA A 674 -15.18 14.14 -26.78
C ALA A 674 -14.15 13.13 -26.24
N GLU A 675 -12.90 13.18 -26.72
CA GLU A 675 -11.79 12.36 -26.20
C GLU A 675 -11.43 12.75 -24.75
N TYR A 676 -11.42 14.05 -24.43
CA TYR A 676 -11.23 14.50 -23.04
C TYR A 676 -12.30 13.96 -22.10
N MET A 677 -13.58 14.04 -22.50
CA MET A 677 -14.70 13.52 -21.72
C MET A 677 -14.71 11.99 -21.59
N ALA A 678 -13.92 11.28 -22.41
CA ALA A 678 -13.80 9.83 -22.34
C ALA A 678 -12.76 9.36 -21.30
N PHE A 679 -11.89 10.24 -20.79
CA PHE A 679 -10.96 9.88 -19.72
C PHE A 679 -11.71 9.70 -18.40
N THR A 680 -11.59 8.52 -17.78
CA THR A 680 -12.25 8.24 -16.50
C THR A 680 -11.29 8.25 -15.30
N GLU A 681 -9.98 8.23 -15.54
CA GLU A 681 -8.96 8.07 -14.51
C GLU A 681 -7.73 8.96 -14.76
N MET A 682 -7.18 9.51 -13.68
CA MET A 682 -5.96 10.33 -13.69
C MET A 682 -4.72 9.43 -13.50
N THR A 683 -4.16 8.93 -14.60
CA THR A 683 -2.86 8.24 -14.61
C THR A 683 -1.76 9.19 -15.08
N PRO A 684 -0.47 8.93 -14.74
CA PRO A 684 0.65 9.74 -15.24
C PRO A 684 0.70 9.82 -16.77
N GLU A 685 0.34 8.73 -17.46
CA GLU A 685 0.27 8.69 -18.92
C GLU A 685 -0.85 9.59 -19.46
N ASN A 686 -2.06 9.51 -18.87
CA ASN A 686 -3.19 10.32 -19.28
C ASN A 686 -2.94 11.80 -19.03
N GLU A 687 -2.39 12.16 -17.86
CA GLU A 687 -2.00 13.54 -17.54
C GLU A 687 -1.03 14.10 -18.57
N ALA A 688 0.02 13.34 -18.90
CA ALA A 688 1.02 13.78 -19.88
C ALA A 688 0.42 13.96 -21.28
N ILE A 689 -0.52 13.09 -21.70
CA ILE A 689 -1.23 13.23 -22.97
C ILE A 689 -2.12 14.48 -22.94
N ILE A 690 -2.97 14.62 -21.92
CA ILE A 690 -3.91 15.73 -21.77
C ILE A 690 -3.18 17.06 -21.74
N SER A 691 -2.10 17.16 -20.98
CA SER A 691 -1.30 18.40 -20.89
C SER A 691 -0.70 18.79 -22.25
N ARG A 692 -0.10 17.84 -22.97
CA ARG A 692 0.48 18.08 -24.31
C ARG A 692 -0.58 18.51 -25.31
N VAL A 693 -1.71 17.79 -25.36
CA VAL A 693 -2.81 18.12 -26.27
C VAL A 693 -3.39 19.48 -25.92
N THR A 694 -3.61 19.77 -24.65
CA THR A 694 -4.10 21.07 -24.17
C THR A 694 -3.23 22.21 -24.68
N GLN A 695 -1.91 22.10 -24.51
CA GLN A 695 -0.97 23.10 -25.02
C GLN A 695 -1.08 23.26 -26.54
N ALA A 696 -1.13 22.16 -27.30
CA ALA A 696 -1.26 22.20 -28.75
C ALA A 696 -2.59 22.81 -29.23
N LEU A 697 -3.70 22.52 -28.55
CA LEU A 697 -4.98 23.11 -28.90
C LEU A 697 -4.97 24.62 -28.66
N VAL A 698 -4.41 25.07 -27.54
CA VAL A 698 -4.27 26.51 -27.23
C VAL A 698 -3.38 27.22 -28.25
N GLU A 699 -2.30 26.59 -28.71
CA GLU A 699 -1.35 27.18 -29.65
C GLU A 699 -1.84 27.19 -31.11
N TYR A 700 -2.39 26.08 -31.61
CA TYR A 700 -2.71 25.91 -33.04
C TYR A 700 -4.20 26.05 -33.40
N PHE A 701 -5.09 26.00 -32.41
CA PHE A 701 -6.56 26.02 -32.58
C PHE A 701 -7.21 27.14 -31.74
N TYR A 702 -6.45 28.19 -31.42
CA TYR A 702 -6.88 29.30 -30.57
C TYR A 702 -8.23 29.92 -30.99
N SER A 703 -8.40 30.24 -32.29
CA SER A 703 -9.61 30.88 -32.83
C SER A 703 -10.86 30.03 -32.66
N GLU A 704 -10.72 28.71 -32.81
CA GLU A 704 -11.79 27.73 -32.69
C GLU A 704 -12.14 27.43 -31.23
N LEU A 705 -11.13 27.42 -30.33
CA LEU A 705 -11.36 27.28 -28.89
C LEU A 705 -12.23 28.41 -28.31
N HIS A 706 -12.11 29.64 -28.82
CA HIS A 706 -12.97 30.76 -28.43
C HIS A 706 -14.46 30.53 -28.75
N GLN A 707 -14.76 29.69 -29.73
CA GLN A 707 -16.12 29.42 -30.20
C GLN A 707 -16.82 28.31 -29.39
N VAL A 708 -16.12 27.65 -28.46
CA VAL A 708 -16.69 26.57 -27.64
C VAL A 708 -17.87 27.10 -26.80
N PRO A 709 -19.06 26.46 -26.85
CA PRO A 709 -20.24 26.87 -26.08
C PRO A 709 -19.98 26.82 -24.56
N LEU A 710 -20.59 27.73 -23.80
CA LEU A 710 -20.42 27.78 -22.33
C LEU A 710 -20.86 26.47 -21.66
N VAL A 711 -21.94 25.85 -22.12
CA VAL A 711 -22.44 24.56 -21.59
C VAL A 711 -21.36 23.47 -21.68
N VAL A 712 -20.60 23.42 -22.77
CA VAL A 712 -19.50 22.44 -22.93
C VAL A 712 -18.34 22.73 -21.98
N ILE A 713 -18.07 24.02 -21.72
CA ILE A 713 -17.04 24.43 -20.76
C ILE A 713 -17.47 24.06 -19.33
N GLU A 714 -18.76 24.23 -19.00
CA GLU A 714 -19.33 23.80 -17.72
C GLU A 714 -19.21 22.28 -17.53
N ASP A 715 -19.51 21.49 -18.56
CA ASP A 715 -19.34 20.03 -18.53
C ASP A 715 -17.87 19.64 -18.29
N LEU A 716 -16.91 20.28 -18.97
CA LEU A 716 -15.48 20.06 -18.76
C LEU A 716 -15.03 20.41 -17.34
N MET A 717 -15.59 21.48 -16.77
CA MET A 717 -15.27 21.92 -15.40
C MET A 717 -15.86 21.00 -14.32
N GLN A 718 -16.88 20.20 -14.63
CA GLN A 718 -17.47 19.23 -13.70
C GLN A 718 -16.80 17.85 -13.77
N HIS A 719 -15.78 17.70 -14.61
CA HIS A 719 -15.15 16.41 -14.88
C HIS A 719 -14.27 15.93 -13.72
N ASP A 720 -14.34 14.63 -13.39
CA ASP A 720 -13.63 14.02 -12.27
C ASP A 720 -12.10 13.97 -12.46
N VAL A 721 -11.62 13.97 -13.71
CA VAL A 721 -10.18 14.01 -14.04
C VAL A 721 -9.67 15.46 -14.01
N PRO A 722 -8.78 15.83 -13.06
CA PRO A 722 -8.34 17.22 -12.87
C PRO A 722 -7.69 17.87 -14.08
N ALA A 723 -6.96 17.11 -14.90
CA ALA A 723 -6.32 17.65 -16.10
C ALA A 723 -7.34 18.07 -17.18
N VAL A 724 -8.51 17.41 -17.23
CA VAL A 724 -9.62 17.80 -18.13
C VAL A 724 -10.33 19.04 -17.60
N LEU A 725 -10.57 19.11 -16.29
CA LEU A 725 -11.08 20.30 -15.62
C LEU A 725 -10.17 21.51 -15.90
N LEU A 726 -8.85 21.32 -15.78
CA LEU A 726 -7.86 22.35 -16.10
C LEU A 726 -8.00 22.87 -17.53
N PHE A 727 -8.18 21.98 -18.51
CA PHE A 727 -8.46 22.36 -19.89
C PHE A 727 -9.72 23.23 -19.99
N GLY A 728 -10.82 22.81 -19.32
CA GLY A 728 -12.05 23.61 -19.23
C GLY A 728 -11.83 25.02 -18.65
N LEU A 729 -11.08 25.13 -17.56
CA LEU A 729 -10.71 26.42 -16.95
C LEU A 729 -9.88 27.30 -17.89
N GLN A 730 -8.96 26.71 -18.66
CA GLN A 730 -8.16 27.44 -19.63
C GLN A 730 -9.02 27.97 -20.78
N VAL A 731 -9.93 27.16 -21.31
CA VAL A 731 -10.89 27.60 -22.35
C VAL A 731 -11.81 28.71 -21.82
N LEU A 732 -12.28 28.60 -20.56
CA LEU A 732 -13.06 29.65 -19.91
C LEU A 732 -12.27 30.96 -19.82
N ARG A 733 -11.02 30.90 -19.34
CA ARG A 733 -10.17 32.08 -19.19
C ARG A 733 -9.88 32.75 -20.53
N LEU A 734 -9.61 31.97 -21.58
CA LEU A 734 -9.47 32.48 -22.94
C LEU A 734 -10.72 33.27 -23.35
N LYS A 735 -11.91 32.72 -23.12
CA LYS A 735 -13.19 33.37 -23.44
C LYS A 735 -13.47 34.63 -22.61
N GLN A 736 -13.04 34.67 -21.35
CA GLN A 736 -13.23 35.85 -20.49
C GLN A 736 -12.32 37.02 -20.86
N GLN A 737 -11.09 36.75 -21.30
CA GLN A 737 -10.15 37.79 -21.76
C GLN A 737 -10.70 38.59 -22.96
N SER A 738 -11.60 38.03 -23.76
CA SER A 738 -12.23 38.71 -24.89
C SER A 738 -13.53 39.44 -24.55
N GLN A 739 -14.18 39.16 -23.40
CA GLN A 739 -15.49 39.72 -23.02
C GLN A 739 -15.46 40.69 -21.83
N GLY A 740 -14.31 40.90 -21.19
CA GLY A 740 -14.16 41.78 -20.02
C GLY A 740 -14.64 41.11 -18.74
N SER A 741 -13.75 41.01 -17.75
CA SER A 741 -13.94 40.21 -16.54
C SER A 741 -15.17 40.63 -15.72
N GLN A 742 -16.16 39.74 -15.59
CA GLN A 742 -17.25 39.86 -14.62
C GLN A 742 -17.35 38.61 -13.72
N GLN A 743 -17.36 38.88 -12.41
CA GLN A 743 -17.76 38.04 -11.27
C GLN A 743 -17.58 36.51 -11.42
N VAL A 744 -16.35 36.01 -11.26
CA VAL A 744 -16.13 34.61 -10.89
C VAL A 744 -16.73 34.39 -9.49
N ASN A 745 -17.59 33.38 -9.35
CA ASN A 745 -18.20 33.03 -8.06
C ASN A 745 -17.10 32.79 -7.00
N ARG A 746 -17.20 33.48 -5.86
CA ARG A 746 -16.30 33.36 -4.70
C ARG A 746 -16.00 31.89 -4.35
N ALA A 747 -17.04 31.06 -4.25
CA ALA A 747 -16.88 29.66 -3.85
C ALA A 747 -16.03 28.87 -4.85
N VAL A 748 -16.20 29.15 -6.15
CA VAL A 748 -15.41 28.51 -7.20
C VAL A 748 -13.96 28.95 -7.12
N LEU A 749 -13.71 30.27 -7.03
CA LEU A 749 -12.37 30.84 -7.03
C LEU A 749 -11.48 30.30 -5.90
N PHE A 750 -11.99 30.29 -4.66
CA PHE A 750 -11.23 29.74 -3.52
C PHE A 750 -11.20 28.21 -3.54
N GLY A 751 -12.23 27.54 -4.06
CA GLY A 751 -12.21 26.11 -4.31
C GLY A 751 -11.08 25.67 -5.24
N LEU A 752 -10.71 26.50 -6.24
CA LEU A 752 -9.56 26.22 -7.11
C LEU A 752 -8.23 26.21 -6.34
N LEU A 753 -8.07 27.07 -5.34
CA LEU A 753 -6.84 27.17 -4.55
C LEU A 753 -6.68 26.03 -3.52
N GLU A 754 -7.79 25.43 -3.11
CA GLU A 754 -7.79 24.28 -2.21
C GLU A 754 -7.70 22.94 -2.96
N HIS A 755 -7.77 22.97 -4.29
CA HIS A 755 -7.78 21.77 -5.11
C HIS A 755 -6.45 20.98 -4.96
N PRO A 756 -6.48 19.64 -4.83
CA PRO A 756 -5.27 18.83 -4.63
C PRO A 756 -4.30 18.88 -5.83
N TYR A 757 -4.81 19.10 -7.04
CA TYR A 757 -4.01 19.20 -8.26
C TYR A 757 -3.39 20.59 -8.45
N GLU A 758 -2.07 20.66 -8.48
CA GLU A 758 -1.29 21.92 -8.49
C GLU A 758 -1.58 22.84 -9.69
N PRO A 759 -1.65 22.36 -10.94
CA PRO A 759 -1.95 23.23 -12.08
C PRO A 759 -3.29 23.96 -11.99
N ILE A 760 -4.30 23.37 -11.32
CA ILE A 760 -5.58 24.04 -11.07
C ILE A 760 -5.38 25.21 -10.09
N ARG A 761 -4.58 25.01 -9.04
CA ARG A 761 -4.25 26.08 -8.09
C ARG A 761 -3.51 27.22 -8.78
N GLU A 762 -2.59 26.92 -9.69
CA GLU A 762 -1.87 27.93 -10.49
C GLU A 762 -2.82 28.77 -11.34
N VAL A 763 -3.81 28.14 -12.00
CA VAL A 763 -4.85 28.88 -12.72
C VAL A 763 -5.70 29.74 -11.77
N GLY A 764 -6.06 29.22 -10.59
CA GLY A 764 -6.74 29.99 -9.55
C GLY A 764 -5.95 31.24 -9.11
N LEU A 765 -4.63 31.12 -8.92
CA LEU A 765 -3.74 32.23 -8.58
C LEU A 765 -3.61 33.24 -9.73
N ALA A 766 -3.55 32.76 -10.97
CA ALA A 766 -3.55 33.64 -12.15
C ALA A 766 -4.84 34.46 -12.24
N LEU A 767 -6.00 33.82 -12.00
CA LEU A 767 -7.30 34.51 -11.95
C LEU A 767 -7.33 35.58 -10.85
N LEU A 768 -6.82 35.29 -9.66
CA LEU A 768 -6.72 36.29 -8.58
C LEU A 768 -5.86 37.50 -8.94
N ASN A 769 -4.77 37.28 -9.69
CA ASN A 769 -3.95 38.38 -10.18
C ASN A 769 -4.69 39.23 -11.25
N GLU A 770 -5.60 38.64 -12.04
CA GLU A 770 -6.38 39.33 -13.07
C GLU A 770 -7.60 40.09 -12.51
N ILE A 771 -8.16 39.68 -11.37
CA ILE A 771 -9.32 40.35 -10.74
C ILE A 771 -8.91 41.71 -10.13
N ASP A 772 -9.78 42.72 -10.29
CA ASP A 772 -9.56 44.05 -9.71
C ASP A 772 -9.51 44.01 -8.17
N ALA A 773 -8.56 44.73 -7.60
CA ALA A 773 -8.33 44.79 -6.16
C ALA A 773 -9.58 45.25 -5.36
N ALA A 774 -10.46 46.09 -5.90
CA ALA A 774 -11.69 46.51 -5.23
C ALA A 774 -12.70 45.36 -5.04
N ILE A 775 -12.70 44.37 -5.95
CA ILE A 775 -13.55 43.18 -5.82
C ILE A 775 -12.95 42.23 -4.79
N LEU A 776 -11.62 42.05 -4.82
CA LEU A 776 -10.90 41.21 -3.87
C LEU A 776 -11.03 41.70 -2.42
N LEU A 777 -11.00 43.02 -2.21
CA LEU A 777 -11.20 43.63 -0.88
C LEU A 777 -12.59 43.38 -0.28
N GLN A 778 -13.56 42.86 -1.04
CA GLN A 778 -14.84 42.41 -0.49
C GLN A 778 -14.73 41.11 0.32
N ASN A 779 -13.62 40.35 0.16
CA ASN A 779 -13.38 39.06 0.81
C ASN A 779 -11.96 39.01 1.43
N PRO A 780 -11.63 39.92 2.37
CA PRO A 780 -10.27 40.10 2.83
C PRO A 780 -9.75 38.91 3.65
N ASP A 781 -10.63 38.27 4.43
CA ASP A 781 -10.24 37.17 5.33
C ASP A 781 -9.85 35.91 4.55
N GLU A 782 -10.56 35.60 3.48
CA GLU A 782 -10.27 34.46 2.61
C GLU A 782 -8.92 34.63 1.91
N ILE A 783 -8.61 35.85 1.45
CA ILE A 783 -7.34 36.15 0.79
C ILE A 783 -6.18 36.02 1.77
N ILE A 784 -6.35 36.52 3.01
CA ILE A 784 -5.34 36.37 4.07
C ILE A 784 -5.15 34.88 4.41
N LEU A 785 -6.23 34.10 4.46
CA LEU A 785 -6.17 32.66 4.77
C LEU A 785 -5.35 31.87 3.73
N CYS A 786 -5.32 32.30 2.46
CA CYS A 786 -4.46 31.69 1.44
C CYS A 786 -2.97 31.71 1.81
N CYS A 787 -2.52 32.68 2.62
CA CYS A 787 -1.13 32.80 3.06
C CYS A 787 -0.72 31.68 4.04
N VAL A 788 -1.68 30.99 4.66
CA VAL A 788 -1.46 29.86 5.58
C VAL A 788 -1.98 28.54 5.00
N SER A 789 -2.20 28.50 3.68
CA SER A 789 -2.60 27.28 2.96
C SER A 789 -1.60 26.15 3.20
N PRO A 790 -2.07 24.88 3.29
CA PRO A 790 -1.17 23.73 3.32
C PRO A 790 -0.32 23.61 2.04
N PHE A 791 -0.75 24.24 0.94
CA PHE A 791 -0.05 24.21 -0.34
C PHE A 791 0.94 25.35 -0.48
N ARG A 792 2.23 25.01 -0.59
CA ARG A 792 3.32 25.98 -0.78
C ARG A 792 3.16 26.85 -2.03
N SER A 793 2.63 26.30 -3.13
CA SER A 793 2.41 27.06 -4.37
C SER A 793 1.40 28.19 -4.18
N VAL A 794 0.38 28.00 -3.36
CA VAL A 794 -0.61 29.03 -3.01
C VAL A 794 0.02 30.11 -2.14
N ARG A 795 0.73 29.73 -1.07
CA ARG A 795 1.37 30.69 -0.16
C ARG A 795 2.35 31.61 -0.88
N ARG A 796 3.13 31.06 -1.81
CA ARG A 796 4.08 31.86 -2.61
C ARG A 796 3.40 32.66 -3.72
N GLY A 797 2.39 32.09 -4.37
CA GLY A 797 1.68 32.73 -5.46
C GLY A 797 0.79 33.91 -5.06
N ILE A 798 0.35 33.97 -3.80
CA ILE A 798 -0.55 35.04 -3.33
C ILE A 798 0.19 36.34 -2.96
N GLY A 799 1.52 36.33 -2.84
CA GLY A 799 2.30 37.48 -2.38
C GLY A 799 2.08 38.77 -3.19
N SER A 800 2.03 38.67 -4.53
CA SER A 800 1.74 39.82 -5.41
C SER A 800 0.35 40.40 -5.18
N VAL A 801 -0.63 39.55 -4.94
CA VAL A 801 -2.02 39.94 -4.63
C VAL A 801 -2.05 40.65 -3.28
N MET A 802 -1.38 40.11 -2.26
CA MET A 802 -1.28 40.72 -0.93
C MET A 802 -0.63 42.11 -0.99
N ALA A 803 0.49 42.25 -1.69
CA ALA A 803 1.18 43.53 -1.86
C ALA A 803 0.28 44.58 -2.55
N ARG A 804 -0.40 44.19 -3.63
CA ARG A 804 -1.33 45.07 -4.37
C ARG A 804 -2.50 45.52 -3.50
N LEU A 805 -3.09 44.61 -2.72
CA LEU A 805 -4.21 44.93 -1.83
C LEU A 805 -3.78 45.84 -0.69
N ALA A 806 -2.64 45.56 -0.04
CA ALA A 806 -2.11 46.39 1.05
C ALA A 806 -1.74 47.80 0.58
N GLN A 807 -1.23 47.95 -0.66
CA GLN A 807 -0.97 49.27 -1.26
C GLN A 807 -2.26 50.06 -1.55
N LYS A 808 -3.34 49.38 -1.95
CA LYS A 808 -4.64 50.03 -2.25
C LYS A 808 -5.43 50.36 -0.98
N ASP A 809 -5.37 49.50 0.03
CA ASP A 809 -6.04 49.66 1.31
C ASP A 809 -5.07 49.34 2.46
N ARG A 810 -4.64 50.38 3.16
CA ARG A 810 -3.71 50.25 4.30
C ARG A 810 -4.31 49.38 5.42
N SER A 811 -5.61 49.47 5.67
CA SER A 811 -6.27 48.71 6.74
C SER A 811 -6.26 47.20 6.47
N PHE A 812 -6.30 46.80 5.20
CA PHE A 812 -6.11 45.41 4.79
C PHE A 812 -4.71 44.91 5.15
N GLY A 813 -3.67 45.69 4.84
CA GLY A 813 -2.28 45.33 5.15
C GLY A 813 -2.05 45.14 6.65
N GLU A 814 -2.62 46.03 7.47
CA GLU A 814 -2.58 45.94 8.94
C GLU A 814 -3.32 44.70 9.45
N LYS A 815 -4.54 44.45 8.97
CA LYS A 815 -5.32 43.26 9.32
C LYS A 815 -4.58 41.96 8.94
N ALA A 816 -3.98 41.92 7.74
CA ALA A 816 -3.21 40.78 7.26
C ALA A 816 -2.00 40.50 8.15
N ALA A 817 -1.24 41.54 8.50
CA ALA A 817 -0.11 41.42 9.41
C ALA A 817 -0.53 40.86 10.78
N ASP A 818 -1.59 41.42 11.37
CA ASP A 818 -2.11 41.00 12.68
C ASP A 818 -2.58 39.55 12.71
N LEU A 819 -3.22 39.07 11.64
CA LEU A 819 -3.68 37.69 11.55
C LEU A 819 -2.55 36.69 11.30
N LEU A 820 -1.49 37.07 10.58
CA LEU A 820 -0.42 36.17 10.19
C LEU A 820 0.68 36.01 11.24
N MET A 821 1.01 37.09 12.00
CA MET A 821 2.07 37.04 13.03
C MET A 821 1.90 35.89 14.05
N PRO A 822 0.69 35.60 14.59
CA PRO A 822 0.49 34.51 15.54
C PRO A 822 0.85 33.12 15.01
N PHE A 823 0.85 32.90 13.70
CA PHE A 823 1.23 31.61 13.12
C PHE A 823 2.71 31.30 13.33
N LEU A 824 3.57 32.32 13.35
CA LEU A 824 5.01 32.18 13.56
C LEU A 824 5.40 31.81 15.00
N LEU A 825 4.46 31.93 15.95
CA LEU A 825 4.66 31.57 17.36
C LEU A 825 4.11 30.18 17.72
N ARG A 826 3.39 29.55 16.80
CA ARG A 826 2.79 28.23 16.99
C ARG A 826 3.63 27.16 16.31
N LYS A 827 3.29 25.90 16.57
CA LYS A 827 3.89 24.80 15.83
C LYS A 827 3.45 24.89 14.36
N GLU A 828 4.41 24.74 13.47
CA GLU A 828 4.18 24.76 12.03
C GLU A 828 3.16 23.68 11.61
N THR A 829 2.14 24.09 10.84
CA THR A 829 1.05 23.21 10.39
C THR A 829 1.33 22.54 9.05
N SER A 830 2.22 23.09 8.24
CA SER A 830 2.64 22.55 6.94
C SER A 830 4.08 22.98 6.64
N GLU A 831 4.84 22.12 5.97
CA GLU A 831 6.25 22.36 5.65
C GLU A 831 6.50 23.71 4.95
N GLY A 832 7.44 24.49 5.49
CA GLY A 832 7.88 25.78 4.94
C GLY A 832 6.88 26.92 5.10
N LEU A 833 5.83 26.77 5.91
CA LEU A 833 4.85 27.82 6.17
C LEU A 833 5.48 28.99 6.92
N HIS A 834 6.31 28.74 7.94
CA HIS A 834 6.92 29.83 8.69
C HIS A 834 7.81 30.69 7.81
N ASP A 835 8.60 30.08 6.94
CA ASP A 835 9.48 30.79 6.02
C ASP A 835 8.69 31.62 4.99
N ASP A 836 7.64 31.04 4.40
CA ASP A 836 6.82 31.76 3.41
C ASP A 836 6.05 32.92 4.06
N VAL A 837 5.44 32.72 5.24
CA VAL A 837 4.72 33.76 5.98
C VAL A 837 5.68 34.84 6.50
N GLY A 838 6.83 34.44 7.03
CA GLY A 838 7.86 35.38 7.49
C GLY A 838 8.41 36.23 6.36
N SER A 839 8.67 35.63 5.18
CA SER A 839 9.05 36.38 3.98
C SER A 839 7.98 37.39 3.59
N LEU A 840 6.70 36.99 3.58
CA LEU A 840 5.58 37.87 3.25
C LEU A 840 5.47 39.07 4.22
N LEU A 841 5.62 38.80 5.52
CA LEU A 841 5.57 39.82 6.56
C LEU A 841 6.74 40.79 6.51
N CYS A 842 7.93 40.32 6.14
CA CYS A 842 9.12 41.17 6.03
C CYS A 842 9.14 42.00 4.73
N ASN A 843 8.75 41.42 3.60
CA ASN A 843 8.95 42.04 2.29
C ASN A 843 7.71 42.82 1.81
N GLU A 844 6.56 42.16 1.68
CA GLU A 844 5.34 42.76 1.14
C GLU A 844 4.54 43.53 2.21
N LEU A 845 4.49 43.01 3.44
CA LEU A 845 3.72 43.60 4.55
C LEU A 845 4.58 44.35 5.59
N GLY A 846 5.88 44.51 5.34
CA GLY A 846 6.82 45.08 6.31
C GLY A 846 6.62 46.54 6.69
N ASN A 847 5.64 47.22 6.06
CA ASN A 847 5.23 48.60 6.36
C ASN A 847 3.89 48.69 7.14
N TYR A 848 3.33 47.55 7.53
CA TYR A 848 2.01 47.43 8.19
C TYR A 848 2.05 46.69 9.54
N LEU A 849 3.23 46.57 10.17
CA LEU A 849 3.42 45.81 11.42
C LEU A 849 3.26 46.66 12.70
N GLN A 850 2.73 47.88 12.61
CA GLN A 850 2.72 48.84 13.74
C GLN A 850 1.87 48.44 14.95
N ASN A 851 0.93 47.49 14.77
CA ASN A 851 0.07 47.01 15.85
C ASN A 851 0.80 46.01 16.76
N ALA A 852 2.00 45.55 16.38
CA ALA A 852 2.81 44.67 17.20
C ALA A 852 3.36 45.41 18.43
N ASN A 853 2.95 44.98 19.62
CA ASN A 853 3.50 45.51 20.87
C ASN A 853 4.91 44.97 21.16
N LYS A 854 5.60 45.56 22.15
CA LYS A 854 6.94 45.13 22.55
C LYS A 854 7.02 43.66 22.99
N GLU A 855 5.96 43.12 23.58
CA GLU A 855 5.92 41.72 24.03
C GLU A 855 5.92 40.76 22.84
N LEU A 856 5.13 41.06 21.81
CA LEU A 856 5.07 40.28 20.58
C LEU A 856 6.40 40.33 19.83
N ALA A 857 7.02 41.52 19.73
CA ALA A 857 8.33 41.69 19.12
C ALA A 857 9.40 40.80 19.81
N LEU A 858 9.44 40.83 21.15
CA LEU A 858 10.37 40.00 21.92
C LEU A 858 10.05 38.50 21.82
N ASN A 859 8.78 38.11 21.86
CA ASN A 859 8.37 36.71 21.71
C ASN A 859 8.76 36.13 20.34
N LEU A 860 8.66 36.93 19.28
CA LEU A 860 9.10 36.56 17.93
C LEU A 860 10.63 36.43 17.86
N LEU A 861 11.36 37.38 18.44
CA LEU A 861 12.83 37.38 18.49
C LEU A 861 13.41 36.19 19.25
N TYR A 862 12.84 35.82 20.39
CA TYR A 862 13.27 34.66 21.18
C TYR A 862 12.51 33.37 20.83
N GLY A 863 11.74 33.38 19.75
CA GLY A 863 11.06 32.21 19.24
C GLY A 863 12.04 31.16 18.70
N ASN A 864 11.55 29.93 18.60
CA ASN A 864 12.35 28.79 18.12
C ASN A 864 12.56 28.78 16.59
N TYR A 865 11.96 29.72 15.86
CA TYR A 865 11.87 29.70 14.39
C TYR A 865 12.57 30.91 13.78
N ALA A 866 13.53 30.69 12.88
CA ALA A 866 14.30 31.77 12.24
C ALA A 866 13.42 32.81 11.53
N ALA A 867 12.35 32.38 10.85
CA ALA A 867 11.39 33.28 10.22
C ALA A 867 10.68 34.20 11.23
N ALA A 868 10.32 33.69 12.41
CA ALA A 868 9.78 34.50 13.51
C ALA A 868 10.79 35.54 13.98
N GLN A 869 12.06 35.13 14.17
CA GLN A 869 13.12 36.04 14.59
C GLN A 869 13.34 37.17 13.57
N GLY A 870 13.26 36.86 12.27
CA GLY A 870 13.35 37.84 11.19
C GLY A 870 12.23 38.90 11.26
N VAL A 871 10.97 38.47 11.42
CA VAL A 871 9.83 39.40 11.59
C VAL A 871 9.97 40.21 12.87
N GLY A 872 10.37 39.57 13.98
CA GLY A 872 10.63 40.24 15.26
C GLY A 872 11.68 41.34 15.16
N LEU A 873 12.72 41.15 14.33
CA LEU A 873 13.73 42.17 14.07
C LEU A 873 13.16 43.36 13.29
N VAL A 874 12.34 43.12 12.26
CA VAL A 874 11.68 44.20 11.51
C VAL A 874 10.79 45.04 12.44
N ILE A 875 10.06 44.39 13.36
CA ILE A 875 9.24 45.06 14.38
C ILE A 875 10.12 45.86 15.34
N LEU A 876 11.22 45.28 15.80
CA LEU A 876 12.18 45.93 16.69
C LEU A 876 12.81 47.17 16.06
N GLU A 877 13.16 47.12 14.77
CA GLU A 877 13.81 48.22 14.05
C GLU A 877 12.86 49.36 13.69
N LYS A 878 11.66 49.04 13.21
CA LYS A 878 10.74 50.03 12.64
C LYS A 878 9.66 50.53 13.59
N TYR A 879 9.23 49.69 14.54
CA TYR A 879 7.97 49.92 15.27
C TYR A 879 8.13 49.92 16.80
N THR A 880 9.25 49.42 17.33
CA THR A 880 9.48 49.40 18.78
C THR A 880 10.15 50.69 19.23
N ASP A 881 9.46 51.45 20.08
CA ASP A 881 10.06 52.61 20.74
C ASP A 881 11.12 52.16 21.77
N PRO A 882 12.40 52.57 21.62
CA PRO A 882 13.48 52.28 22.56
C PRO A 882 13.15 52.60 24.02
N ALA A 883 12.30 53.61 24.29
CA ALA A 883 11.93 53.98 25.65
C ALA A 883 11.13 52.88 26.38
N GLN A 884 10.45 52.00 25.65
CA GLN A 884 9.61 50.95 26.22
C GLN A 884 10.38 49.73 26.74
N LEU A 885 11.66 49.61 26.38
CA LEU A 885 12.53 48.50 26.75
C LEU A 885 13.34 48.84 28.01
N THR A 886 13.45 47.86 28.91
CA THR A 886 14.32 47.96 30.09
C THR A 886 15.76 47.64 29.71
N ILE A 887 16.74 48.19 30.44
CA ILE A 887 18.16 47.90 30.19
C ILE A 887 18.47 46.39 30.22
N PRO A 888 17.92 45.59 31.16
CA PRO A 888 18.05 44.12 31.10
C PRO A 888 17.51 43.49 29.82
N GLN A 889 16.39 43.97 29.28
CA GLN A 889 15.85 43.47 28.00
C GLN A 889 16.78 43.80 26.83
N VAL A 890 17.33 45.02 26.80
CA VAL A 890 18.32 45.42 25.78
C VAL A 890 19.58 44.57 25.88
N ILE A 891 20.08 44.31 27.08
CA ILE A 891 21.24 43.43 27.29
C ILE A 891 20.98 42.01 26.80
N ALA A 892 19.78 41.48 27.06
CA ALA A 892 19.39 40.17 26.55
C ALA A 892 19.50 40.14 25.00
N LEU A 893 19.08 41.21 24.31
CA LEU A 893 19.22 41.33 22.84
C LEU A 893 20.70 41.34 22.40
N GLY A 894 21.59 41.96 23.18
CA GLY A 894 23.05 41.84 22.99
C GLY A 894 23.61 40.43 23.22
N GLY A 895 22.86 39.56 23.91
CA GLY A 895 23.16 38.14 24.09
C GLY A 895 22.56 37.22 23.00
N HIS A 896 21.78 37.77 22.07
CA HIS A 896 21.02 37.00 21.08
C HIS A 896 21.92 36.32 20.03
N GLU A 897 21.48 35.20 19.46
CA GLU A 897 22.28 34.45 18.46
C GLU A 897 22.39 35.15 17.10
N ASN A 898 21.35 35.88 16.69
CA ASN A 898 21.34 36.69 15.48
C ASN A 898 22.19 37.97 15.65
N LEU A 899 23.18 38.16 14.77
CA LEU A 899 24.08 39.32 14.77
C LEU A 899 23.35 40.65 14.56
N GLN A 900 22.29 40.68 13.75
CA GLN A 900 21.53 41.92 13.50
C GLN A 900 20.82 42.40 14.77
N VAL A 901 20.27 41.45 15.56
CA VAL A 901 19.67 41.75 16.87
C VAL A 901 20.72 42.29 17.86
N ARG A 902 21.92 41.70 17.87
CA ARG A 902 23.04 42.23 18.69
C ARG A 902 23.45 43.63 18.24
N THR A 903 23.54 43.84 16.93
CA THR A 903 23.87 45.15 16.33
C THR A 903 22.84 46.21 16.72
N TRP A 904 21.55 45.86 16.76
CA TRP A 904 20.50 46.75 17.26
C TRP A 904 20.76 47.16 18.72
N CYS A 905 21.10 46.20 19.60
CA CYS A 905 21.49 46.50 20.98
C CYS A 905 22.70 47.47 21.03
N TRP A 906 23.69 47.28 20.17
CA TRP A 906 24.86 48.16 20.14
C TRP A 906 24.49 49.57 19.71
N ASN A 907 23.62 49.71 18.71
CA ASN A 907 23.11 51.00 18.27
C ASN A 907 22.27 51.68 19.34
N PHE A 908 21.45 50.93 20.08
CA PHE A 908 20.73 51.44 21.24
C PHE A 908 21.69 52.05 22.26
N TYR A 909 22.76 51.34 22.63
CA TYR A 909 23.77 51.85 23.58
C TYR A 909 24.41 53.16 23.09
N LYS A 910 24.76 53.24 21.80
CA LYS A 910 25.32 54.46 21.19
C LYS A 910 24.35 55.63 21.23
N GLN A 911 23.09 55.39 20.88
CA GLN A 911 22.06 56.45 20.78
C GLN A 911 21.53 56.90 22.15
N GLN A 912 21.51 56.00 23.14
CA GLN A 912 20.95 56.24 24.47
C GLN A 912 22.04 56.40 25.56
N ALA A 913 23.23 56.89 25.19
CA ALA A 913 24.36 57.00 26.09
C ALA A 913 24.07 57.70 27.45
N PRO A 914 23.27 58.80 27.52
CA PRO A 914 22.90 59.40 28.81
C PRO A 914 22.13 58.44 29.73
N ARG A 915 21.19 57.66 29.16
CA ARG A 915 20.42 56.66 29.90
C ARG A 915 21.30 55.50 30.35
N ILE A 916 22.24 55.07 29.50
CA ILE A 916 23.21 54.02 29.84
C ILE A 916 24.08 54.42 31.04
N LYS A 917 24.49 55.71 31.12
CA LYS A 917 25.22 56.23 32.29
C LYS A 917 24.36 56.29 33.55
N PHE A 918 23.11 56.71 33.42
CA PHE A 918 22.18 56.80 34.54
C PHE A 918 21.88 55.41 35.13
N GLU A 919 21.65 54.41 34.28
CA GLU A 919 21.36 53.01 34.66
C GLU A 919 22.61 52.10 34.61
N LYS A 920 23.80 52.64 34.94
CA LYS A 920 25.09 51.97 34.71
C LYS A 920 25.20 50.56 35.31
N ASP A 921 24.68 50.35 36.52
CA ASP A 921 24.83 49.07 37.23
C ASP A 921 24.11 47.91 36.52
N ALA A 922 23.02 48.23 35.81
CA ALA A 922 22.37 47.29 34.91
C ALA A 922 23.15 47.19 33.59
N ALA A 923 23.50 48.32 32.99
CA ALA A 923 24.07 48.40 31.64
C ALA A 923 25.44 47.70 31.50
N ILE A 924 26.27 47.74 32.54
CA ILE A 924 27.62 47.13 32.58
C ILE A 924 27.55 45.61 32.35
N LYS A 925 26.43 44.95 32.71
CA LYS A 925 26.23 43.51 32.53
C LYS A 925 26.24 43.07 31.05
N LEU A 926 26.22 43.99 30.08
CA LEU A 926 26.48 43.66 28.68
C LEU A 926 27.86 43.01 28.47
N LEU A 927 28.83 43.34 29.32
CA LEU A 927 30.17 42.74 29.33
C LEU A 927 30.14 41.23 29.65
N ASP A 928 29.07 40.73 30.28
CA ASP A 928 28.91 39.31 30.58
C ASP A 928 28.41 38.49 29.38
N SER A 929 28.13 39.14 28.23
CA SER A 929 27.62 38.47 27.03
C SER A 929 28.47 37.26 26.62
N LYS A 930 27.81 36.19 26.20
CA LYS A 930 28.47 35.00 25.66
C LYS A 930 29.22 35.29 24.37
N TRP A 931 28.81 36.30 23.61
CA TRP A 931 29.37 36.65 22.30
C TRP A 931 30.55 37.62 22.42
N ALA A 932 31.69 37.26 21.81
CA ALA A 932 32.91 38.05 21.88
C ALA A 932 32.78 39.43 21.21
N ASP A 933 32.04 39.51 20.10
CA ASP A 933 31.78 40.76 19.38
C ASP A 933 31.05 41.80 20.26
N THR A 934 30.07 41.36 21.04
CA THR A 934 29.29 42.20 21.95
C THR A 934 30.13 42.65 23.12
N ARG A 935 30.99 41.79 23.67
CA ARG A 935 31.93 42.18 24.72
C ARG A 935 32.93 43.20 24.20
N GLN A 936 33.46 43.01 22.98
CA GLN A 936 34.36 43.96 22.35
C GLN A 936 33.68 45.32 22.15
N PHE A 937 32.47 45.34 21.62
CA PHE A 937 31.66 46.55 21.52
C PHE A 937 31.46 47.22 22.89
N ALA A 938 31.02 46.45 23.91
CA ALA A 938 30.76 46.99 25.24
C ALA A 938 32.03 47.58 25.87
N MET A 939 33.17 46.89 25.81
CA MET A 939 34.46 47.40 26.30
C MET A 939 34.86 48.71 25.61
N GLN A 940 34.67 48.79 24.29
CA GLN A 940 34.94 50.02 23.55
C GLN A 940 33.98 51.15 23.97
N PHE A 941 32.68 50.88 24.02
CA PHE A 941 31.67 51.85 24.41
C PHE A 941 31.93 52.42 25.80
N PHE A 942 32.17 51.57 26.80
CA PHE A 942 32.46 52.03 28.16
C PHE A 942 33.81 52.75 28.24
N ARG A 943 34.83 52.36 27.46
CA ARG A 943 36.12 53.05 27.42
C ARG A 943 36.00 54.49 26.90
N GLU A 944 35.12 54.71 25.92
CA GLU A 944 34.92 56.00 25.25
C GLU A 944 33.91 56.89 25.97
N GLN A 945 32.83 56.32 26.50
CA GLN A 945 31.71 57.09 27.04
C GLN A 945 31.83 57.35 28.54
N PHE A 946 32.50 56.49 29.32
CA PHE A 946 32.57 56.62 30.77
C PHE A 946 33.84 57.35 31.22
N THR A 947 33.71 58.11 32.29
CA THR A 947 34.77 58.87 32.97
C THR A 947 35.05 58.29 34.35
N GLU A 948 36.04 58.82 35.07
CA GLU A 948 36.38 58.39 36.43
C GLU A 948 35.19 58.43 37.38
N ASN A 949 34.36 59.47 37.31
CA ASN A 949 33.18 59.67 38.17
C ASN A 949 32.08 58.62 37.93
N ASP A 950 32.13 57.89 36.82
CA ASP A 950 31.14 56.87 36.48
C ASP A 950 31.48 55.52 37.13
N TRP A 951 32.68 55.33 37.68
CA TRP A 951 33.15 54.08 38.25
C TRP A 951 33.22 54.10 39.78
N THR A 952 32.86 52.99 40.41
CA THR A 952 33.16 52.73 41.82
C THR A 952 34.25 51.67 41.94
N PRO A 953 35.06 51.68 43.02
CA PRO A 953 36.05 50.62 43.26
C PRO A 953 35.44 49.23 43.23
N GLU A 954 34.24 49.06 43.79
CA GLU A 954 33.51 47.79 43.81
C GLU A 954 33.14 47.32 42.39
N ALA A 955 32.69 48.22 41.52
CA ALA A 955 32.36 47.88 40.14
C ALA A 955 33.61 47.49 39.33
N LEU A 956 34.72 48.20 39.53
CA LEU A 956 35.99 47.90 38.87
C LEU A 956 36.58 46.55 39.35
N ILE A 957 36.48 46.26 40.65
CA ILE A 957 36.87 44.96 41.21
C ILE A 957 35.97 43.85 40.66
N ALA A 958 34.65 44.05 40.58
CA ALA A 958 33.74 43.06 40.02
C ALA A 958 34.06 42.72 38.55
N LEU A 959 34.50 43.69 37.75
CA LEU A 959 34.98 43.44 36.39
C LEU A 959 36.30 42.64 36.38
N ALA A 960 37.22 43.00 37.27
CA ALA A 960 38.49 42.29 37.46
C ALA A 960 38.30 40.85 37.97
N ASP A 961 37.24 40.57 38.72
CA ASP A 961 36.87 39.23 39.22
C ASP A 961 36.18 38.35 38.16
N SER A 962 35.97 38.86 36.94
CA SER A 962 35.33 38.09 35.87
C SER A 962 36.12 36.83 35.50
N VAL A 963 35.40 35.72 35.30
CA VAL A 963 35.98 34.46 34.78
C VAL A 963 36.36 34.55 33.29
N LYS A 964 35.93 35.61 32.58
CA LYS A 964 36.24 35.82 31.16
C LYS A 964 37.57 36.58 31.04
N PRO A 965 38.63 36.02 30.40
CA PRO A 965 39.97 36.62 30.41
C PRO A 965 40.06 38.01 29.77
N ASP A 966 39.20 38.31 28.79
CA ASP A 966 39.09 39.62 28.13
C ASP A 966 38.48 40.67 29.07
N ILE A 967 37.44 40.30 29.82
CA ILE A 967 36.81 41.17 30.82
C ILE A 967 37.70 41.35 32.06
N GLU A 968 38.36 40.29 32.54
CA GLU A 968 39.35 40.35 33.62
C GLU A 968 40.48 41.33 33.26
N ALA A 969 40.97 41.28 32.02
CA ALA A 969 41.98 42.19 31.52
C ALA A 969 41.49 43.63 31.41
N TYR A 970 40.27 43.83 30.94
CA TYR A 970 39.63 45.14 30.88
C TYR A 970 39.40 45.75 32.28
N GLY A 971 38.97 44.95 33.25
CA GLY A 971 38.86 45.37 34.65
C GLY A 971 40.19 45.87 35.20
N ARG A 972 41.28 45.13 34.99
CA ARG A 972 42.64 45.59 35.40
C ARG A 972 43.08 46.86 34.68
N GLU A 973 42.77 46.99 33.38
CA GLU A 973 43.02 48.21 32.60
C GLU A 973 42.31 49.41 33.26
N LEU A 974 41.02 49.28 33.58
CA LEU A 974 40.24 50.34 34.20
C LEU A 974 40.68 50.65 35.63
N ILE A 975 40.98 49.64 36.46
CA ILE A 975 41.55 49.85 37.81
C ILE A 975 42.85 50.66 37.72
N THR A 976 43.70 50.36 36.73
CA THR A 976 44.96 51.10 36.53
C THR A 976 44.71 52.53 36.06
N LYS A 977 43.76 52.71 35.13
CA LYS A 977 43.44 54.01 34.52
C LYS A 977 42.76 54.98 35.49
N PHE A 978 41.83 54.50 36.32
CA PHE A 978 41.03 55.28 37.26
C PHE A 978 41.50 55.07 38.71
N PHE A 979 42.78 54.78 38.89
CA PHE A 979 43.35 54.56 40.21
C PHE A 979 43.43 55.86 41.02
N THR A 980 42.85 55.86 42.22
CA THR A 980 43.04 56.92 43.22
C THR A 980 43.67 56.37 44.50
N THR A 981 44.52 57.17 45.14
CA THR A 981 45.26 56.76 46.34
C THR A 981 44.34 56.36 47.49
N ASP A 982 43.21 57.05 47.64
CA ASP A 982 42.21 56.82 48.70
C ASP A 982 41.62 55.41 48.67
N ASN A 983 41.55 54.80 47.48
CA ASN A 983 41.02 53.45 47.27
C ASN A 983 42.11 52.37 47.28
N GLY A 984 43.38 52.74 47.42
CA GLY A 984 44.52 51.82 47.30
C GLY A 984 44.50 50.67 48.31
N THR A 985 44.12 50.96 49.55
CA THR A 985 43.96 49.94 50.60
C THR A 985 42.82 48.96 50.28
N THR A 986 41.71 49.45 49.73
CA THR A 986 40.56 48.64 49.32
C THR A 986 40.95 47.70 48.17
N TYR A 987 41.63 48.22 47.14
CA TYR A 987 42.14 47.40 46.04
C TYR A 987 43.15 46.35 46.53
N LEU A 988 44.11 46.72 47.38
CA LEU A 988 45.08 45.77 47.92
C LEU A 988 44.38 44.60 48.64
N LEU A 989 43.43 44.90 49.54
CA LEU A 989 42.72 43.87 50.29
C LEU A 989 41.85 42.97 49.40
N LYS A 990 41.11 43.55 48.45
CA LYS A 990 40.19 42.77 47.60
C LYS A 990 40.92 41.96 46.54
N LEU A 991 41.93 42.52 45.89
CA LEU A 991 42.67 41.84 44.82
C LEU A 991 43.55 40.69 45.36
N THR A 992 44.06 40.81 46.59
CA THR A 992 44.87 39.73 47.23
C THR A 992 44.04 38.52 47.63
N GLN A 993 42.73 38.68 47.83
CA GLN A 993 41.80 37.58 48.10
C GLN A 993 41.46 36.76 46.84
N HIS A 994 41.79 37.27 45.65
CA HIS A 994 41.44 36.61 44.39
C HIS A 994 42.34 35.39 44.09
N PRO A 995 41.78 34.26 43.60
CA PRO A 995 42.56 33.04 43.35
C PRO A 995 43.40 33.08 42.05
N SER A 996 43.05 33.92 41.06
CA SER A 996 43.76 33.99 39.76
C SER A 996 45.22 34.42 39.92
N GLU A 997 46.13 33.68 39.29
CA GLU A 997 47.55 34.02 39.20
C GLU A 997 47.79 35.42 38.62
N ARG A 998 47.02 35.81 37.59
CA ARG A 998 47.14 37.13 36.96
C ARG A 998 46.74 38.24 37.91
N MET A 999 45.69 38.01 38.70
CA MET A 999 45.20 38.98 39.68
C MET A 999 46.12 39.09 40.89
N GLN A 1000 46.66 37.97 41.36
CA GLN A 1000 47.64 37.96 42.44
C GLN A 1000 48.92 38.68 42.01
N LEU A 1001 49.40 38.48 40.77
CA LEU A 1001 50.50 39.27 40.23
C LEU A 1001 50.14 40.76 40.17
N PHE A 1002 48.94 41.11 39.72
CA PHE A 1002 48.49 42.51 39.66
C PHE A 1002 48.42 43.17 41.05
N ALA A 1003 47.98 42.43 42.08
CA ALA A 1003 47.93 42.87 43.46
C ALA A 1003 49.32 43.28 44.01
N THR A 1004 50.41 42.69 43.48
CA THR A 1004 51.78 43.07 43.89
C THR A 1004 52.10 44.55 43.64
N ASN A 1005 51.44 45.21 42.69
CA ASN A 1005 51.65 46.63 42.38
C ASN A 1005 51.24 47.56 43.55
N TYR A 1006 50.45 47.06 44.50
CA TYR A 1006 49.89 47.83 45.61
C TYR A 1006 50.59 47.56 46.95
N LEU A 1007 51.44 46.52 47.04
CA LEU A 1007 52.06 46.10 48.31
C LEU A 1007 52.95 47.18 48.93
N GLU A 1008 53.93 47.68 48.17
CA GLU A 1008 54.88 48.69 48.65
C GLU A 1008 54.20 49.99 49.06
N ARG A 1009 53.12 50.38 48.37
CA ARG A 1009 52.45 51.66 48.59
C ARG A 1009 51.40 51.63 49.70
N PHE A 1010 50.78 50.48 49.97
CA PHE A 1010 49.62 50.37 50.87
C PHE A 1010 49.75 49.33 52.00
N ALA A 1011 50.90 48.66 52.12
CA ALA A 1011 51.22 47.76 53.24
C ALA A 1011 52.63 47.93 53.82
N ALA A 1012 53.45 48.85 53.29
CA ALA A 1012 54.75 49.16 53.89
C ALA A 1012 54.59 49.83 55.27
N ASP A 1013 55.54 49.58 56.17
CA ASP A 1013 55.61 50.13 57.53
C ASP A 1013 54.41 49.79 58.44
N ASP A 1014 53.53 48.87 58.01
CA ASP A 1014 52.32 48.44 58.73
C ASP A 1014 52.35 46.92 58.97
N VAL A 1015 52.87 46.53 60.14
CA VAL A 1015 53.05 45.12 60.50
C VAL A 1015 51.72 44.38 60.63
N GLU A 1016 50.67 45.04 61.15
CA GLU A 1016 49.34 44.45 61.27
C GLU A 1016 48.72 44.19 59.89
N LYS A 1017 48.93 45.11 58.93
CA LYS A 1017 48.49 44.91 57.54
C LYS A 1017 49.24 43.78 56.86
N ILE A 1018 50.56 43.70 57.02
CA ILE A 1018 51.36 42.58 56.49
C ILE A 1018 50.85 41.25 57.06
N GLN A 1019 50.50 41.21 58.34
CA GLN A 1019 49.92 40.02 58.98
C GLN A 1019 48.57 39.65 58.36
N SER A 1020 47.70 40.63 58.10
CA SER A 1020 46.40 40.39 57.45
C SER A 1020 46.52 39.79 56.03
N LEU A 1021 47.66 39.98 55.36
CA LEU A 1021 47.96 39.48 54.02
C LEU A 1021 48.71 38.13 54.01
N GLU A 1022 48.92 37.51 55.18
CA GLU A 1022 49.65 36.26 55.34
C GLU A 1022 49.14 35.15 54.41
N PHE A 1023 47.83 34.96 54.31
CA PHE A 1023 47.23 33.95 53.44
C PHE A 1023 47.58 34.18 51.97
N TYR A 1024 47.58 35.44 51.52
CA TYR A 1024 47.95 35.80 50.15
C TYR A 1024 49.43 35.50 49.87
N PHE A 1025 50.34 35.89 50.77
CA PHE A 1025 51.77 35.59 50.62
C PHE A 1025 52.01 34.08 50.56
N ARG A 1026 51.42 33.31 51.47
CA ARG A 1026 51.51 31.85 51.47
C ARG A 1026 50.93 31.24 50.20
N SER A 1027 49.76 31.70 49.74
CA SER A 1027 49.12 31.25 48.50
C SER A 1027 50.02 31.45 47.27
N VAL A 1028 50.67 32.61 47.14
CA VAL A 1028 51.54 32.89 45.98
C VAL A 1028 52.85 32.12 46.08
N LEU A 1029 53.51 32.15 47.24
CA LEU A 1029 54.85 31.60 47.40
C LEU A 1029 54.90 30.07 47.31
N THR A 1030 53.84 29.37 47.71
CA THR A 1030 53.78 27.90 47.72
C THR A 1030 53.41 27.27 46.37
N ARG A 1031 52.96 28.04 45.37
CA ARG A 1031 52.61 27.54 44.02
C ARG A 1031 53.83 27.02 43.26
N VAL A 1032 53.89 25.72 42.97
CA VAL A 1032 55.03 25.10 42.26
C VAL A 1032 55.04 25.50 40.78
N ASN A 1033 56.21 25.94 40.26
CA ASN A 1033 56.46 26.30 38.85
C ASN A 1033 55.53 27.39 38.24
N LYS A 1034 54.91 28.24 39.07
CA LYS A 1034 54.06 29.35 38.63
C LYS A 1034 54.44 30.66 39.32
N SER A 1035 54.01 31.78 38.77
CA SER A 1035 54.01 33.10 39.41
C SER A 1035 55.39 33.66 39.77
N ARG A 1036 56.45 33.30 39.03
CA ARG A 1036 57.85 33.70 39.29
C ARG A 1036 58.02 35.20 39.54
N ILE A 1037 57.40 36.04 38.72
CA ILE A 1037 57.47 37.51 38.85
C ILE A 1037 56.82 37.96 40.16
N ALA A 1038 55.63 37.44 40.48
CA ALA A 1038 54.93 37.79 41.71
C ALA A 1038 55.72 37.35 42.96
N LYS A 1039 56.27 36.13 42.93
CA LYS A 1039 57.13 35.61 44.01
C LYS A 1039 58.34 36.50 44.26
N ASN A 1040 59.04 36.90 43.21
CA ASN A 1040 60.20 37.77 43.35
C ASN A 1040 59.84 39.12 43.97
N ARG A 1041 58.72 39.73 43.56
CA ARG A 1041 58.20 40.98 44.15
C ARG A 1041 57.83 40.80 45.62
N ILE A 1042 57.14 39.70 45.96
CA ILE A 1042 56.77 39.39 47.34
C ILE A 1042 58.00 39.13 48.21
N TYR A 1043 58.98 38.33 47.76
CA TYR A 1043 60.21 38.12 48.52
C TYR A 1043 60.99 39.42 48.75
N HIS A 1044 61.03 40.30 47.74
CA HIS A 1044 61.65 41.61 47.89
C HIS A 1044 60.91 42.46 48.93
N PHE A 1045 59.59 42.59 48.80
CA PHE A 1045 58.75 43.33 49.74
C PHE A 1045 58.89 42.82 51.18
N LEU A 1046 58.74 41.50 51.40
CA LEU A 1046 58.86 40.89 52.73
C LEU A 1046 60.27 41.05 53.32
N LEU A 1047 61.32 40.92 52.52
CA LEU A 1047 62.68 41.16 53.02
C LEU A 1047 62.89 42.63 53.42
N THR A 1048 62.42 43.56 52.59
CA THR A 1048 62.53 45.00 52.87
C THR A 1048 61.81 45.37 54.16
N GLU A 1049 60.57 44.93 54.34
CA GLU A 1049 59.79 45.23 55.55
C GLU A 1049 60.32 44.49 56.79
N GLY A 1050 60.77 43.23 56.63
CA GLY A 1050 61.31 42.43 57.73
C GLY A 1050 62.60 43.01 58.33
N ARG A 1051 63.37 43.80 57.57
CA ARG A 1051 64.59 44.46 58.07
C ARG A 1051 64.30 45.67 58.97
N LYS A 1052 63.10 46.25 58.90
CA LYS A 1052 62.78 47.53 59.54
C LYS A 1052 62.47 47.42 61.04
N SER A 1053 61.95 46.28 61.50
CA SER A 1053 61.64 46.06 62.92
C SER A 1053 61.66 44.58 63.30
N GLU A 1054 61.93 44.30 64.58
CA GLU A 1054 61.90 42.95 65.13
C GLU A 1054 60.51 42.29 65.00
N ALA A 1055 59.43 43.06 65.16
CA ALA A 1055 58.07 42.56 65.02
C ALA A 1055 57.75 42.08 63.58
N ALA A 1056 58.14 42.87 62.58
CA ALA A 1056 58.02 42.47 61.17
C ALA A 1056 58.90 41.26 60.85
N ALA A 1057 60.13 41.23 61.37
CA ALA A 1057 61.06 40.11 61.18
C ALA A 1057 60.52 38.78 61.72
N LYS A 1058 59.90 38.79 62.92
CA LYS A 1058 59.29 37.61 63.53
C LYS A 1058 58.09 37.09 62.72
N LEU A 1059 57.20 37.99 62.29
CA LEU A 1059 56.04 37.65 61.46
C LEU A 1059 56.47 37.04 60.12
N ILE A 1060 57.35 37.71 59.39
CA ILE A 1060 57.84 37.27 58.08
C ILE A 1060 58.66 35.97 58.21
N GLY A 1061 59.45 35.86 59.28
CA GLY A 1061 60.17 34.66 59.64
C GLY A 1061 59.25 33.44 59.79
N ALA A 1062 58.10 33.59 60.45
CA ALA A 1062 57.10 32.53 60.56
C ALA A 1062 56.53 32.13 59.19
N ILE A 1063 56.13 33.11 58.37
CA ILE A 1063 55.59 32.87 57.02
C ILE A 1063 56.59 32.10 56.15
N LEU A 1064 57.85 32.54 56.12
CA LEU A 1064 58.88 31.95 55.26
C LEU A 1064 59.42 30.62 55.78
N SER A 1065 59.40 30.39 57.10
CA SER A 1065 59.79 29.11 57.70
C SER A 1065 58.92 27.98 57.16
N ASP A 1066 57.61 28.18 57.15
CA ASP A 1066 56.66 27.20 56.62
C ASP A 1066 56.78 27.04 55.11
N VAL A 1067 56.92 28.15 54.37
CA VAL A 1067 57.09 28.12 52.90
C VAL A 1067 58.38 27.39 52.52
N SER A 1068 59.48 27.57 53.26
CA SER A 1068 60.79 26.97 52.96
C SER A 1068 60.79 25.44 53.01
N ALA A 1069 59.87 24.84 53.77
CA ALA A 1069 59.71 23.39 53.88
C ALA A 1069 59.05 22.77 52.63
N ILE A 1070 58.24 23.54 51.91
CA ILE A 1070 57.38 23.06 50.81
C ILE A 1070 57.71 23.68 49.44
N ALA A 1071 58.63 24.65 49.39
CA ALA A 1071 59.02 25.36 48.17
C ALA A 1071 59.99 24.56 47.27
N ALA A 1072 59.90 24.77 45.94
CA ALA A 1072 60.84 24.21 44.97
C ALA A 1072 62.28 24.75 45.17
N ILE A 1073 63.31 24.03 44.72
CA ILE A 1073 64.74 24.30 45.00
C ILE A 1073 65.13 25.79 44.84
N GLY A 1074 64.72 26.44 43.74
CA GLY A 1074 65.03 27.85 43.51
C GLY A 1074 64.30 28.84 44.44
N ASP A 1075 63.07 28.54 44.85
CA ASP A 1075 62.32 29.37 45.80
C ASP A 1075 62.80 29.13 47.25
N LYS A 1076 63.25 27.90 47.54
CA LYS A 1076 63.88 27.53 48.81
C LYS A 1076 65.18 28.28 49.04
N ALA A 1077 66.01 28.43 48.01
CA ALA A 1077 67.24 29.23 48.08
C ALA A 1077 66.92 30.69 48.49
N LYS A 1078 65.89 31.30 47.89
CA LYS A 1078 65.47 32.67 48.25
C LYS A 1078 64.88 32.76 49.66
N CYS A 1079 64.08 31.77 50.10
CA CYS A 1079 63.60 31.71 51.48
C CYS A 1079 64.76 31.64 52.49
N ILE A 1080 65.76 30.79 52.23
CA ILE A 1080 66.95 30.65 53.07
C ILE A 1080 67.71 31.98 53.13
N GLU A 1081 67.91 32.64 51.99
CA GLU A 1081 68.57 33.95 51.91
C GLU A 1081 67.84 35.00 52.76
N VAL A 1082 66.52 35.12 52.61
CA VAL A 1082 65.73 36.09 53.38
C VAL A 1082 65.76 35.76 54.88
N LEU A 1083 65.52 34.50 55.27
CA LEU A 1083 65.54 34.07 56.67
C LEU A 1083 66.91 34.29 57.34
N LEU A 1084 68.01 34.01 56.63
CA LEU A 1084 69.36 34.22 57.15
C LEU A 1084 69.67 35.71 57.36
N GLN A 1085 69.25 36.56 56.44
CA GLN A 1085 69.40 38.01 56.59
C GLN A 1085 68.55 38.56 57.74
N LEU A 1086 67.31 38.10 57.92
CA LEU A 1086 66.48 38.53 59.05
C LEU A 1086 67.07 38.06 60.39
N ARG A 1087 67.57 36.82 60.47
CA ARG A 1087 68.25 36.27 61.67
C ARG A 1087 69.54 37.02 62.02
N SER A 1088 70.25 37.58 61.05
CA SER A 1088 71.45 38.39 61.33
C SER A 1088 71.14 39.75 61.97
N LEU A 1089 69.88 40.22 61.87
CA LEU A 1089 69.47 41.52 62.38
C LEU A 1089 68.63 41.42 63.66
N TYR A 1090 67.83 40.35 63.82
CA TYR A 1090 66.89 40.19 64.93
C TYR A 1090 66.77 38.73 65.40
N GLU A 1091 66.29 38.52 66.64
CA GLU A 1091 65.98 37.20 67.17
C GLU A 1091 64.70 36.62 66.55
N VAL A 1092 64.85 35.94 65.41
CA VAL A 1092 63.76 35.30 64.66
C VAL A 1092 63.91 33.78 64.73
N GLN A 1093 62.83 33.08 65.10
CA GLN A 1093 62.79 31.63 65.02
C GLN A 1093 62.81 31.19 63.54
N THR A 1094 63.80 30.38 63.17
CA THR A 1094 63.97 29.86 61.81
C THR A 1094 64.32 28.38 61.84
N PRO A 1095 63.93 27.58 60.83
CA PRO A 1095 64.30 26.18 60.71
C PRO A 1095 65.76 25.96 60.27
N LEU A 1096 66.55 27.04 60.12
CA LEU A 1096 67.91 27.00 59.62
C LEU A 1096 68.89 26.60 60.73
N LEU A 1097 69.58 25.48 60.55
CA LEU A 1097 70.71 25.07 61.38
C LEU A 1097 72.00 25.58 60.71
N VAL A 1098 72.57 26.64 61.26
CA VAL A 1098 73.90 27.12 60.85
C VAL A 1098 74.93 26.21 61.51
N LYS A 1099 75.68 25.46 60.72
CA LYS A 1099 76.84 24.69 61.20
C LYS A 1099 78.09 25.49 60.89
N GLU A 1100 78.91 25.76 61.89
CA GLU A 1100 80.25 26.29 61.66
C GLU A 1100 81.08 25.23 60.94
N ILE A 1101 81.67 25.61 59.81
CA ILE A 1101 82.63 24.76 59.10
C ILE A 1101 83.99 25.11 59.70
N GLU A 1102 84.61 24.15 60.41
CA GLU A 1102 86.05 24.23 60.67
C GLU A 1102 86.77 24.21 59.32
N THR A 1103 87.18 25.38 58.85
CA THR A 1103 88.17 25.50 57.80
C THR A 1103 89.48 24.93 58.32
N ARG A 1104 89.95 23.85 57.69
CA ARG A 1104 91.36 23.48 57.74
C ARG A 1104 92.19 24.45 56.91
#